data_AF-A0AAD9DFM9-F1
#
_entry.id   AF-A0AAD9DFM9-F1
#
_cell.length_a   1.000
_cell.length_b   1.000
_cell.length_c   1.000
_cell.angle_alpha   90.00
_cell.angle_beta   90.00
_cell.angle_gamma   90.00
#
_symmetry.space_group_name_H-M   'P 1'
#
loop_
_entity.id
_entity.type
_entity.pdbx_description
1 polymer ?
#
loop_
_entity_poly.entity_id
_entity_poly.type
_entity_poly.pdbx_seq_one_letter_code
_entity_poly.pdbx_strand_id
1 'polypeptide(L)'
;MSAFISGEATAESMRPEVSYRVPFNFAILNYPCFPTSDEIEKYTTRVVCRDRSDEFIGEIFDSQMHLMPFAITPLGLFGPTINKFLFGTTIESPNIHSHSINSTSFPNAFKMAKRALSNEVPSNILERAKEIWRRQHPTENFGRSYKSPDPQTYYTQMFGRDVCFANGLAGLEAICLLGDGPLTKSSPNEEHNTKQQRATMTNTAVTLAVLLSTYAASSSAFQTPAASVATRQRYNNLSPLKSTIADEEVDCIVIGSGIGGLSCAGLLAATGRTVKVLERHYEIGGCAHEFYMDLDGKAVPSASIKDLSARKDLFHFEAGPSLYSGLSDERSPNPLKHIYQMIEEEPEWITYDQWGAFLPEAPDGYQMSIGAENFVKILRTYGGEEAVEDWEMLAKTLRPMSAGIKGIPHAAIRSDGGIMLTVAAKYPKSFYNVLRCAPAFTESFDLDELGVKNEFLRNYLDMLAFLLQGLPANQTLKVVMAYMVEDFFKENAVMDFPKGGSGALMGALARGVTKREGCSVDISTSVDEVIIEDGRAVGVRLAKSGKIIRAKEAVISNADLTNTFNFVPEGVHQAFDEERKKFLGVTNDPKDGSVPYCKSFMHLHLGVKSELIPEDAPPQWTVVQDWSKGIDAIGNVVVVSVGSKLDQSMAPPGYHVLHAYTAGNEPYEDWEQFEHLMDDAAARDKDEAYQAFKDERAQPIWDAIQKRAPAVTKESVTVEKVATPLTHARFLNRHRGNYGLAIPPGDEGFKFPEVTTPIEGYYRCGDSTTSGIGVPATASSGALCANAIMTVWEQLELNSKIKMPIGYGQGPFSN
;
A
#
# COMPACT_ATOMS: atom_id res chain seq x y z
N MET A 1 21.12 -34.60 14.46
CA MET A 1 22.53 -34.27 14.82
C MET A 1 23.57 -34.93 13.92
N SER A 2 23.54 -36.24 13.65
CA SER A 2 24.48 -36.87 12.70
C SER A 2 24.45 -36.22 11.30
N ALA A 3 23.26 -35.97 10.75
CA ALA A 3 23.08 -35.23 9.48
C ALA A 3 23.55 -33.75 9.52
N PHE A 4 23.58 -33.14 10.71
CA PHE A 4 24.09 -31.78 10.92
C PHE A 4 25.62 -31.72 10.89
N ILE A 5 26.29 -32.78 11.35
CA ILE A 5 27.75 -32.87 11.41
C ILE A 5 28.33 -33.35 10.08
N SER A 6 27.59 -34.19 9.32
CA SER A 6 27.99 -34.65 7.99
C SER A 6 27.66 -33.70 6.83
N GLY A 7 26.81 -32.69 7.05
CA GLY A 7 26.36 -31.76 6.00
C GLY A 7 25.23 -32.31 5.11
N GLU A 8 24.56 -33.39 5.52
CA GLU A 8 23.53 -34.08 4.74
C GLU A 8 22.08 -33.73 5.16
N ALA A 9 21.89 -32.70 5.98
CA ALA A 9 20.56 -32.33 6.49
C ALA A 9 19.65 -31.70 5.41
N THR A 10 18.45 -32.26 5.23
CA THR A 10 17.39 -31.72 4.37
C THR A 10 16.41 -30.85 5.17
N ALA A 11 15.65 -29.96 4.52
CA ALA A 11 14.67 -29.09 5.19
C ALA A 11 13.60 -29.85 6.00
N GLU A 12 13.23 -31.05 5.56
CA GLU A 12 12.32 -31.95 6.28
C GLU A 12 12.92 -32.44 7.61
N SER A 13 14.24 -32.71 7.64
CA SER A 13 14.95 -33.15 8.85
C SER A 13 15.17 -32.04 9.89
N MET A 14 14.82 -30.79 9.57
CA MET A 14 14.99 -29.62 10.44
C MET A 14 13.67 -29.09 11.05
N ARG A 15 12.54 -29.78 10.86
CA ARG A 15 11.29 -29.43 11.55
C ARG A 15 11.38 -29.75 13.05
N PRO A 16 11.01 -28.83 13.96
CA PRO A 16 10.94 -29.14 15.39
C PRO A 16 9.72 -30.04 15.66
N GLU A 17 9.90 -31.37 15.62
CA GLU A 17 8.89 -32.28 16.16
C GLU A 17 9.08 -32.42 17.67
N VAL A 18 8.05 -32.04 18.42
CA VAL A 18 7.97 -32.30 19.86
C VAL A 18 7.66 -33.80 20.02
N SER A 19 8.69 -34.55 20.39
CA SER A 19 8.74 -35.99 20.64
C SER A 19 9.15 -36.85 19.44
N TYR A 20 10.42 -37.30 19.46
CA TYR A 20 10.83 -38.59 18.93
C TYR A 20 12.00 -39.16 19.77
N ARG A 21 11.87 -40.42 20.17
CA ARG A 21 12.94 -41.27 20.70
C ARG A 21 13.61 -42.02 19.54
N VAL A 22 14.85 -41.70 19.17
CA VAL A 22 15.73 -42.59 18.38
C VAL A 22 17.22 -42.22 18.58
N PRO A 23 18.22 -43.06 18.21
CA PRO A 23 19.20 -43.59 19.14
C PRO A 23 20.60 -43.02 18.85
N PHE A 24 20.98 -41.96 19.54
CA PHE A 24 22.37 -41.64 19.87
C PHE A 24 22.36 -41.03 21.27
N ASN A 25 23.32 -41.46 22.09
CA ASN A 25 23.42 -41.29 23.54
C ASN A 25 23.36 -39.82 24.05
N PHE A 26 22.16 -39.23 24.07
CA PHE A 26 21.83 -37.97 24.75
C PHE A 26 20.56 -38.19 25.59
N ALA A 27 20.62 -37.87 26.88
CA ALA A 27 19.44 -37.83 27.75
C ALA A 27 18.85 -36.41 27.71
N ILE A 28 17.54 -36.28 27.46
CA ILE A 28 16.81 -35.01 27.54
C ILE A 28 15.89 -35.08 28.77
N LEU A 29 16.04 -34.16 29.71
CA LEU A 29 15.17 -34.03 30.89
C LEU A 29 14.50 -32.64 30.86
N ASN A 30 13.18 -32.63 30.67
CA ASN A 30 12.33 -31.43 30.78
C ASN A 30 12.04 -31.13 32.26
N TYR A 31 12.25 -29.88 32.70
CA TYR A 31 11.65 -29.34 33.93
C TYR A 31 10.43 -28.49 33.52
N PRO A 32 9.20 -28.83 33.95
CA PRO A 32 8.02 -28.03 33.59
C PRO A 32 7.88 -26.80 34.50
N CYS A 33 7.72 -25.62 33.89
CA CYS A 33 7.06 -24.49 34.54
C CYS A 33 5.53 -24.67 34.40
N PHE A 34 4.89 -25.00 35.54
CA PHE A 34 3.46 -24.99 35.89
C PHE A 34 2.43 -25.61 34.91
N PRO A 35 1.84 -26.78 35.27
CA PRO A 35 0.56 -27.25 34.73
C PRO A 35 -0.61 -26.95 35.68
N THR A 36 -1.81 -26.77 35.11
CA THR A 36 -3.11 -26.84 35.76
C THR A 36 -3.45 -28.28 36.19
N SER A 37 -4.34 -28.44 37.17
CA SER A 37 -4.34 -29.57 38.13
C SER A 37 -4.88 -30.92 37.66
N ASP A 38 -5.47 -31.07 36.47
CA ASP A 38 -6.37 -32.22 36.24
C ASP A 38 -5.90 -33.26 35.21
N GLU A 39 -4.74 -33.08 34.55
CA GLU A 39 -4.20 -34.06 33.57
C GLU A 39 -2.97 -34.85 34.07
N ILE A 40 -2.48 -34.60 35.29
CA ILE A 40 -1.26 -35.22 35.84
C ILE A 40 -1.46 -36.68 36.26
N GLU A 41 -2.69 -37.16 36.40
CA GLU A 41 -2.97 -38.47 37.01
C GLU A 41 -2.89 -39.67 36.06
N LYS A 42 -2.79 -39.46 34.75
CA LYS A 42 -2.81 -40.58 33.76
C LYS A 42 -1.46 -41.02 33.22
N TYR A 43 -0.37 -40.28 33.46
CA TYR A 43 0.96 -40.60 32.92
C TYR A 43 2.08 -40.73 33.96
N THR A 44 1.78 -40.58 35.25
CA THR A 44 2.78 -40.73 36.32
C THR A 44 2.80 -42.15 36.87
N THR A 45 3.37 -43.09 36.11
CA THR A 45 3.82 -44.37 36.66
C THR A 45 5.32 -44.55 36.44
N ARG A 46 6.08 -44.47 37.56
CA ARG A 46 7.50 -44.85 37.78
C ARG A 46 8.54 -43.93 37.11
N VAL A 47 9.49 -43.27 37.79
CA VAL A 47 10.16 -43.46 39.09
C VAL A 47 10.60 -42.08 39.61
N VAL A 48 10.12 -41.66 40.77
CA VAL A 48 10.76 -40.62 41.57
C VAL A 48 11.81 -41.28 42.44
N CYS A 49 13.08 -41.22 42.04
CA CYS A 49 14.22 -41.43 42.96
C CYS A 49 14.81 -40.05 43.26
N ARG A 50 14.27 -39.37 44.28
CA ARG A 50 14.79 -38.06 44.73
C ARG A 50 16.22 -38.13 45.29
N ASP A 51 16.73 -39.33 45.63
CA ASP A 51 18.02 -39.50 46.30
C ASP A 51 19.18 -40.01 45.41
N ARG A 52 18.97 -40.23 44.09
CA ARG A 52 20.02 -40.73 43.17
C ARG A 52 20.22 -39.92 41.88
N SER A 53 19.58 -38.76 41.76
CA SER A 53 19.64 -37.96 40.52
C SER A 53 21.04 -37.43 40.22
N ASP A 54 21.79 -36.97 41.23
CA ASP A 54 23.17 -36.50 41.04
C ASP A 54 24.14 -37.65 40.78
N GLU A 55 23.92 -38.84 41.37
CA GLU A 55 24.69 -40.05 41.07
C GLU A 55 24.53 -40.46 39.60
N PHE A 56 23.29 -40.45 39.09
CA PHE A 56 23.01 -40.74 37.68
C PHE A 56 23.65 -39.73 36.71
N ILE A 57 23.65 -38.43 37.07
CA ILE A 57 24.39 -37.43 36.30
C ILE A 57 25.89 -37.73 36.32
N GLY A 58 26.42 -38.26 37.43
CA GLY A 58 27.78 -38.76 37.55
C GLY A 58 28.07 -39.92 36.58
N GLU A 59 27.20 -40.91 36.51
CA GLU A 59 27.33 -42.02 35.56
C GLU A 59 27.34 -41.54 34.10
N ILE A 60 26.46 -40.59 33.75
CA ILE A 60 26.46 -39.95 32.42
C ILE A 60 27.78 -39.20 32.19
N PHE A 61 28.26 -38.45 33.18
CA PHE A 61 29.50 -37.69 33.09
C PHE A 61 30.72 -38.60 32.87
N ASP A 62 30.80 -39.71 33.60
CA ASP A 62 31.92 -40.65 33.55
C ASP A 62 31.93 -41.46 32.25
N SER A 63 30.75 -41.74 31.69
CA SER A 63 30.60 -42.38 30.37
C SER A 63 30.97 -41.47 29.18
N GLN A 64 31.54 -40.28 29.43
CA GLN A 64 31.85 -39.26 28.42
C GLN A 64 30.63 -38.79 27.61
N MET A 65 29.42 -39.04 28.12
CA MET A 65 28.19 -38.50 27.57
C MET A 65 27.95 -37.09 28.12
N HIS A 66 27.21 -36.29 27.35
CA HIS A 66 26.89 -34.93 27.73
C HIS A 66 25.39 -34.74 27.96
N LEU A 67 25.05 -34.08 29.07
CA LEU A 67 23.69 -33.65 29.36
C LEU A 67 23.58 -32.16 29.06
N MET A 68 22.71 -31.82 28.10
CA MET A 68 22.54 -30.44 27.64
C MET A 68 21.19 -29.90 28.10
N PRO A 69 21.13 -29.24 29.27
CA PRO A 69 19.89 -28.62 29.73
C PRO A 69 19.54 -27.44 28.83
N PHE A 70 18.27 -27.33 28.46
CA PHE A 70 17.77 -26.17 27.74
C PHE A 70 16.57 -25.57 28.46
N ALA A 71 16.52 -24.25 28.42
CA ALA A 71 15.38 -23.45 28.84
C ALA A 71 15.15 -22.42 27.74
N ILE A 72 13.88 -22.12 27.50
CA ILE A 72 13.44 -21.10 26.54
C ILE A 72 12.62 -20.11 27.35
N THR A 73 12.94 -18.82 27.24
CA THR A 73 12.14 -17.78 27.90
C THR A 73 10.80 -17.62 27.19
N PRO A 74 9.79 -16.97 27.82
CA PRO A 74 8.55 -16.61 27.13
C PRO A 74 8.77 -15.75 25.88
N LEU A 75 9.93 -15.08 25.75
CA LEU A 75 10.32 -14.30 24.57
C LEU A 75 11.11 -15.14 23.53
N GLY A 76 11.15 -16.47 23.68
CA GLY A 76 11.84 -17.36 22.74
C GLY A 76 13.36 -17.36 22.85
N LEU A 77 13.94 -16.82 23.94
CA LEU A 77 15.39 -16.77 24.13
C LEU A 77 15.90 -18.05 24.78
N PHE A 78 16.93 -18.66 24.20
CA PHE A 78 17.59 -19.81 24.81
C PHE A 78 18.45 -19.41 26.00
N GLY A 79 18.49 -20.29 27.01
CA GLY A 79 19.47 -20.19 28.09
C GLY A 79 20.92 -20.30 27.59
N PRO A 80 21.91 -19.81 28.37
CA PRO A 80 23.30 -19.64 27.91
C PRO A 80 23.97 -20.90 27.38
N THR A 81 23.64 -22.07 27.94
CA THR A 81 24.22 -23.37 27.54
C THR A 81 23.82 -23.75 26.11
N ILE A 82 22.52 -23.69 25.78
CA ILE A 82 22.06 -23.93 24.41
C ILE A 82 22.47 -22.82 23.48
N ASN A 83 22.47 -21.59 23.94
CA ASN A 83 22.84 -20.47 23.09
C ASN A 83 24.32 -20.60 22.63
N LYS A 84 25.22 -21.00 23.54
CA LYS A 84 26.60 -21.34 23.19
C LYS A 84 26.69 -22.53 22.25
N PHE A 85 25.92 -23.59 22.50
CA PHE A 85 25.91 -24.78 21.65
C PHE A 85 25.46 -24.47 20.21
N LEU A 86 24.29 -23.86 20.04
CA LEU A 86 23.70 -23.59 18.73
C LEU A 86 24.37 -22.43 18.00
N PHE A 87 24.59 -21.30 18.68
CA PHE A 87 24.98 -20.03 18.07
C PHE A 87 26.41 -19.57 18.41
N GLY A 88 27.13 -20.33 19.23
CA GLY A 88 28.50 -19.96 19.63
C GLY A 88 28.59 -18.75 20.55
N THR A 89 27.46 -18.16 20.93
CA THR A 89 27.40 -16.94 21.76
C THR A 89 26.94 -17.29 23.17
N THR A 90 27.71 -16.85 24.16
CA THR A 90 27.24 -16.76 25.55
C THR A 90 26.65 -15.38 25.75
N ILE A 91 25.34 -15.30 26.01
CA ILE A 91 24.74 -14.09 26.56
C ILE A 91 25.31 -13.94 27.96
N GLU A 92 26.29 -13.05 28.15
CA GLU A 92 26.72 -12.63 29.47
C GLU A 92 25.59 -11.80 30.09
N SER A 93 24.67 -12.47 30.78
CA SER A 93 23.83 -11.77 31.73
C SER A 93 24.72 -11.43 32.94
N PRO A 94 24.76 -10.16 33.40
CA PRO A 94 25.56 -9.76 34.55
C PRO A 94 25.21 -10.50 35.86
N ASN A 95 24.15 -11.32 35.86
CA ASN A 95 23.69 -12.12 36.99
C ASN A 95 23.77 -13.65 36.78
N ILE A 96 24.27 -14.16 35.64
CA ILE A 96 24.44 -15.61 35.45
C ILE A 96 25.84 -16.00 35.88
N HIS A 97 25.99 -16.16 37.20
CA HIS A 97 27.11 -16.88 37.73
C HIS A 97 26.91 -18.38 37.48
N SER A 98 27.98 -19.14 37.27
CA SER A 98 28.01 -20.61 37.35
C SER A 98 27.68 -21.15 38.76
N HIS A 99 26.97 -20.36 39.58
CA HIS A 99 26.93 -20.46 41.04
C HIS A 99 25.51 -20.75 41.60
N SER A 100 24.51 -21.06 40.77
CA SER A 100 23.19 -21.49 41.28
C SER A 100 23.10 -22.99 41.60
N ILE A 101 23.99 -23.81 41.03
CA ILE A 101 24.11 -25.23 41.41
C ILE A 101 25.06 -25.33 42.60
N ASN A 102 24.52 -25.73 43.75
CA ASN A 102 25.33 -25.97 44.94
C ASN A 102 26.27 -27.16 44.70
N SER A 103 27.57 -26.88 44.54
CA SER A 103 28.60 -27.89 44.28
C SER A 103 28.81 -28.89 45.41
N THR A 104 28.32 -28.59 46.62
CA THR A 104 28.37 -29.47 47.79
C THR A 104 27.18 -30.42 47.82
N SER A 105 25.98 -29.94 47.46
CA SER A 105 24.76 -30.76 47.44
C SER A 105 24.57 -31.54 46.14
N PHE A 106 25.09 -31.03 45.01
CA PHE A 106 24.96 -31.62 43.67
C PHE A 106 26.29 -31.57 42.89
N PRO A 107 27.33 -32.30 43.35
CA PRO A 107 28.68 -32.24 42.78
C PRO A 107 28.75 -32.68 41.31
N ASN A 108 27.96 -33.67 40.89
CA ASN A 108 28.02 -34.17 39.50
C ASN A 108 27.24 -33.28 38.53
N ALA A 109 26.09 -32.73 38.94
CA ALA A 109 25.37 -31.71 38.17
C ALA A 109 26.24 -30.45 37.97
N PHE A 110 27.00 -30.06 38.98
CA PHE A 110 27.95 -28.96 38.88
C PHE A 110 29.07 -29.25 37.86
N LYS A 111 29.68 -30.45 37.92
CA LYS A 111 30.69 -30.89 36.93
C LYS A 111 30.12 -30.92 35.52
N MET A 112 28.91 -31.46 35.34
CA MET A 112 28.24 -31.57 34.05
C MET A 112 27.94 -30.18 33.45
N ALA A 113 27.44 -29.23 34.24
CA ALA A 113 27.20 -27.86 33.81
C ALA A 113 28.51 -27.17 33.38
N LYS A 114 29.62 -27.41 34.08
CA LYS A 114 30.94 -26.89 33.71
C LYS A 114 31.44 -27.48 32.38
N ARG A 115 31.25 -28.78 32.15
CA ARG A 115 31.57 -29.42 30.86
C ARG A 115 30.71 -28.85 29.72
N ALA A 116 29.43 -28.56 29.97
CA ALA A 116 28.50 -27.99 28.98
C ALA A 116 28.95 -26.65 28.40
N LEU A 117 29.63 -25.86 29.23
CA LEU A 117 30.17 -24.56 28.86
C LEU A 117 31.66 -24.61 28.52
N SER A 118 32.29 -25.79 28.54
CA SER A 118 33.70 -25.97 28.19
C SER A 118 33.90 -26.13 26.67
N ASN A 119 35.15 -26.22 26.24
CA ASN A 119 35.49 -26.52 24.84
C ASN A 119 35.45 -28.04 24.53
N GLU A 120 35.14 -28.89 25.51
CA GLU A 120 34.91 -30.33 25.30
C GLU A 120 33.56 -30.58 24.60
N VAL A 121 32.66 -29.59 24.61
CA VAL A 121 31.34 -29.65 23.96
C VAL A 121 31.38 -28.77 22.71
N PRO A 122 30.92 -29.28 21.55
CA PRO A 122 30.83 -28.49 20.33
C PRO A 122 30.00 -27.21 20.54
N SER A 123 30.43 -26.12 19.94
CA SER A 123 29.70 -24.86 19.93
C SER A 123 29.55 -24.34 18.51
N ASN A 124 28.68 -23.35 18.32
CA ASN A 124 28.48 -22.69 17.04
C ASN A 124 27.99 -23.63 15.92
N ILE A 125 27.10 -24.58 16.28
CA ILE A 125 26.62 -25.62 15.37
C ILE A 125 25.90 -25.04 14.15
N LEU A 126 25.05 -24.03 14.34
CA LEU A 126 24.23 -23.48 13.26
C LEU A 126 25.07 -22.64 12.30
N GLU A 127 25.99 -21.81 12.80
CA GLU A 127 26.90 -21.03 11.95
C GLU A 127 27.81 -21.95 11.13
N ARG A 128 28.33 -23.03 11.75
CA ARG A 128 29.12 -24.04 11.03
C ARG A 128 28.29 -24.74 9.96
N ALA A 129 27.03 -25.07 10.24
CA ALA A 129 26.12 -25.65 9.25
C ALA A 129 25.86 -24.67 8.09
N LYS A 130 25.67 -23.38 8.38
CA LYS A 130 25.56 -22.32 7.37
C LYS A 130 26.82 -22.23 6.51
N GLU A 131 28.01 -22.15 7.09
CA GLU A 131 29.27 -22.06 6.35
C GLU A 131 29.50 -23.27 5.43
N ILE A 132 29.29 -24.48 5.95
CA ILE A 132 29.42 -25.72 5.17
C ILE A 132 28.41 -25.73 4.02
N TRP A 133 27.14 -25.43 4.31
CA TRP A 133 26.07 -25.43 3.32
C TRP A 133 26.32 -24.43 2.21
N ARG A 134 26.67 -23.18 2.55
CA ARG A 134 26.94 -22.12 1.57
C ARG A 134 28.13 -22.43 0.67
N ARG A 135 29.14 -23.10 1.21
CA ARG A 135 30.28 -23.55 0.42
C ARG A 135 29.91 -24.66 -0.56
N GLN A 136 29.01 -25.57 -0.16
CA GLN A 136 28.58 -26.70 -1.00
C GLN A 136 27.47 -26.32 -1.99
N HIS A 137 26.65 -25.33 -1.67
CA HIS A 137 25.47 -24.92 -2.43
C HIS A 137 25.47 -23.40 -2.66
N PRO A 138 26.42 -22.86 -3.45
CA PRO A 138 26.61 -21.40 -3.59
C PRO A 138 25.45 -20.70 -4.31
N THR A 139 24.64 -21.43 -5.08
CA THR A 139 23.55 -20.90 -5.91
C THR A 139 22.17 -21.37 -5.46
N GLU A 140 22.07 -22.14 -4.37
CA GLU A 140 20.81 -22.69 -3.89
C GLU A 140 20.46 -22.15 -2.51
N ASN A 141 19.16 -21.94 -2.27
CA ASN A 141 18.65 -21.59 -0.96
C ASN A 141 18.26 -22.86 -0.19
N PHE A 142 18.59 -22.90 1.11
CA PHE A 142 18.20 -24.02 1.97
C PHE A 142 16.67 -24.16 2.03
N GLY A 143 16.16 -25.39 1.83
CA GLY A 143 14.72 -25.63 1.73
C GLY A 143 14.04 -25.00 0.51
N ARG A 144 14.80 -24.60 -0.53
CA ARG A 144 14.31 -23.96 -1.77
C ARG A 144 13.50 -22.69 -1.54
N SER A 145 13.67 -22.04 -0.38
CA SER A 145 12.98 -20.81 0.00
C SER A 145 13.97 -19.65 0.02
N TYR A 146 13.70 -18.59 -0.74
CA TYR A 146 14.54 -17.37 -0.71
C TYR A 146 14.54 -16.69 0.67
N LYS A 147 13.54 -16.96 1.50
CA LYS A 147 13.46 -16.45 2.89
C LYS A 147 14.43 -17.19 3.81
N SER A 148 14.92 -18.37 3.45
CA SER A 148 15.73 -19.23 4.31
C SER A 148 17.00 -19.69 3.57
N PRO A 149 17.91 -18.77 3.24
CA PRO A 149 18.94 -19.06 2.24
C PRO A 149 20.05 -19.99 2.78
N ASP A 150 20.10 -20.23 4.10
CA ASP A 150 20.96 -21.21 4.77
C ASP A 150 20.25 -21.92 5.94
N PRO A 151 20.78 -23.06 6.41
CA PRO A 151 20.20 -23.83 7.51
C PRO A 151 19.97 -23.05 8.80
N GLN A 152 20.88 -22.13 9.16
CA GLN A 152 20.75 -21.30 10.37
C GLN A 152 19.56 -20.35 10.28
N THR A 153 19.38 -19.72 9.12
CA THR A 153 18.24 -18.85 8.86
C THR A 153 16.94 -19.64 8.88
N TYR A 154 16.91 -20.82 8.24
CA TYR A 154 15.76 -21.72 8.27
C TYR A 154 15.38 -22.15 9.69
N TYR A 155 16.35 -22.62 10.48
CA TYR A 155 16.12 -23.03 11.87
C TYR A 155 15.57 -21.88 12.71
N THR A 156 16.17 -20.70 12.62
CA THR A 156 15.75 -19.53 13.41
C THR A 156 14.30 -19.13 13.09
N GLN A 157 13.92 -19.17 11.82
CA GLN A 157 12.55 -18.85 11.38
C GLN A 157 11.53 -19.88 11.85
N MET A 158 11.84 -21.17 11.67
CA MET A 158 10.94 -22.25 12.09
C MET A 158 10.76 -22.28 13.60
N PHE A 159 11.86 -22.14 14.35
CA PHE A 159 11.82 -22.06 15.80
C PHE A 159 11.06 -20.83 16.29
N GLY A 160 11.31 -19.64 15.73
CA GLY A 160 10.59 -18.42 16.09
C GLY A 160 9.08 -18.53 15.82
N ARG A 161 8.71 -19.09 14.67
CA ARG A 161 7.32 -19.39 14.33
C ARG A 161 6.66 -20.31 15.36
N ASP A 162 7.31 -21.43 15.67
CA ASP A 162 6.74 -22.45 16.57
C ASP A 162 6.62 -21.92 18.02
N VAL A 163 7.57 -21.09 18.48
CA VAL A 163 7.47 -20.39 19.77
C VAL A 163 6.30 -19.39 19.76
N CYS A 164 6.14 -18.60 18.70
CA CYS A 164 5.01 -17.67 18.58
C CYS A 164 3.66 -18.39 18.60
N PHE A 165 3.53 -19.51 17.90
CA PHE A 165 2.31 -20.32 17.93
C PHE A 165 2.05 -20.91 19.32
N ALA A 166 3.06 -21.49 19.97
CA ALA A 166 2.92 -22.05 21.31
C ALA A 166 2.53 -20.99 22.34
N ASN A 167 3.15 -19.80 22.29
CA ASN A 167 2.82 -18.69 23.17
C ASN A 167 1.43 -18.11 22.88
N GLY A 168 1.04 -18.00 21.61
CA GLY A 168 -0.28 -17.55 21.20
C GLY A 168 -1.38 -18.49 21.69
N LEU A 169 -1.18 -19.81 21.53
CA LEU A 169 -2.10 -20.82 22.06
C LEU A 169 -2.20 -20.75 23.59
N ALA A 170 -1.07 -20.69 24.30
CA ALA A 170 -1.06 -20.60 25.76
C ALA A 170 -1.70 -19.29 26.26
N GLY A 171 -1.53 -18.18 25.52
CA GLY A 171 -2.19 -16.92 25.80
C GLY A 171 -3.70 -16.98 25.60
N LEU A 172 -4.17 -17.62 24.53
CA LEU A 172 -5.59 -17.86 24.26
C LEU A 172 -6.20 -18.79 25.32
N GLU A 173 -5.52 -19.86 25.71
CA GLU A 173 -5.95 -20.73 26.81
C GLU A 173 -6.01 -19.99 28.15
N ALA A 174 -5.05 -19.11 28.44
CA ALA A 174 -5.06 -18.27 29.64
C ALA A 174 -6.23 -17.27 29.62
N ILE A 175 -6.55 -16.69 28.46
CA ILE A 175 -7.72 -15.81 28.28
C ILE A 175 -9.02 -16.59 28.47
N CYS A 176 -9.11 -17.82 27.96
CA CYS A 176 -10.26 -18.70 28.18
C CYS A 176 -10.40 -19.15 29.65
N LEU A 177 -9.29 -19.31 30.37
CA LEU A 177 -9.27 -19.62 31.81
C LEU A 177 -9.65 -18.41 32.70
N LEU A 178 -9.49 -17.19 32.19
CA LEU A 178 -9.84 -15.93 32.87
C LEU A 178 -11.32 -15.54 32.71
N GLY A 179 -12.21 -16.51 32.50
CA GLY A 179 -13.64 -16.36 32.25
C GLY A 179 -14.27 -15.10 32.84
N ASP A 180 -14.82 -14.28 31.93
CA ASP A 180 -15.36 -12.94 32.10
C ASP A 180 -14.35 -11.86 32.57
N GLY A 181 -14.01 -10.98 31.62
CA GLY A 181 -13.17 -9.80 31.84
C GLY A 181 -13.68 -8.86 32.95
N PRO A 182 -12.89 -7.85 33.33
CA PRO A 182 -13.16 -7.06 34.53
C PRO A 182 -14.49 -6.27 34.45
N LEU A 183 -15.45 -6.75 35.26
CA LEU A 183 -16.66 -6.15 35.82
C LEU A 183 -17.00 -4.69 35.43
N THR A 184 -18.07 -4.54 34.65
CA THR A 184 -18.87 -3.32 34.54
C THR A 184 -19.91 -3.23 35.69
N LYS A 185 -19.86 -2.15 36.49
CA LYS A 185 -21.01 -1.58 37.24
C LYS A 185 -20.77 -0.06 37.27
N SER A 186 -21.62 0.77 36.68
CA SER A 186 -22.92 1.14 37.25
C SER A 186 -23.90 1.69 36.19
N SER A 187 -25.16 1.27 36.30
CA SER A 187 -26.32 1.69 35.48
C SER A 187 -26.99 2.98 36.04
N PRO A 188 -28.13 3.45 35.49
CA PRO A 188 -28.33 4.82 35.00
C PRO A 188 -29.20 5.69 35.93
N ASN A 189 -29.29 6.99 35.67
CA ASN A 189 -30.37 7.83 36.20
C ASN A 189 -30.98 8.71 35.10
N GLU A 190 -32.30 8.75 35.13
CA GLU A 190 -33.25 9.31 34.20
C GLU A 190 -33.42 10.85 34.27
N GLU A 191 -34.04 11.37 33.22
CA GLU A 191 -34.96 12.53 33.16
C GLU A 191 -34.44 13.95 33.44
N HIS A 192 -34.45 14.81 32.41
CA HIS A 192 -35.50 15.85 32.32
C HIS A 192 -35.59 16.52 30.94
N ASN A 193 -36.83 16.80 30.57
CA ASN A 193 -37.35 17.32 29.32
C ASN A 193 -37.61 18.83 29.49
N THR A 194 -37.38 19.69 28.49
CA THR A 194 -38.36 20.73 28.05
C THR A 194 -37.89 21.58 26.86
N LYS A 195 -38.88 21.86 26.00
CA LYS A 195 -38.90 22.62 24.75
C LYS A 195 -38.94 24.15 24.97
N GLN A 196 -38.48 24.93 23.99
CA GLN A 196 -39.16 26.15 23.47
C GLN A 196 -38.47 26.65 22.18
N GLN A 197 -39.15 26.56 21.00
CA GLN A 197 -39.84 27.64 20.25
C GLN A 197 -38.90 28.71 19.63
N ARG A 198 -38.68 28.67 18.29
CA ARG A 198 -39.38 29.40 17.20
C ARG A 198 -39.21 30.93 17.22
N ALA A 199 -38.51 31.48 16.20
CA ALA A 199 -38.92 32.66 15.42
C ALA A 199 -37.97 32.89 14.22
N THR A 200 -38.47 33.61 13.22
CA THR A 200 -38.15 33.54 11.78
C THR A 200 -37.61 34.89 11.25
N MET A 201 -36.89 34.86 10.11
CA MET A 201 -36.57 35.98 9.16
C MET A 201 -35.64 37.11 9.71
N THR A 202 -34.66 37.69 8.99
CA THR A 202 -34.54 38.04 7.56
C THR A 202 -33.08 38.44 7.25
N ASN A 203 -32.59 38.05 6.07
CA ASN A 203 -31.68 38.74 5.13
C ASN A 203 -30.52 39.68 5.57
N THR A 204 -29.36 39.30 5.01
CA THR A 204 -28.33 40.13 4.34
C THR A 204 -27.29 40.85 5.21
N ALA A 205 -26.04 40.48 4.95
CA ALA A 205 -24.77 41.13 5.32
C ALA A 205 -24.17 40.81 6.70
N VAL A 206 -23.67 39.59 6.92
CA VAL A 206 -22.38 39.32 7.61
C VAL A 206 -21.89 37.92 7.18
N THR A 207 -21.15 37.83 6.06
CA THR A 207 -20.36 36.62 5.72
C THR A 207 -18.99 37.07 5.23
N LEU A 208 -18.23 37.70 6.12
CA LEU A 208 -16.82 38.03 5.90
C LEU A 208 -16.18 38.37 7.27
N ALA A 209 -15.78 37.35 8.05
CA ALA A 209 -14.76 37.41 9.12
C ALA A 209 -14.66 36.14 10.01
N VAL A 210 -14.80 34.92 9.47
CA VAL A 210 -14.46 33.67 10.23
C VAL A 210 -13.58 32.69 9.42
N LEU A 211 -13.08 33.10 8.26
CA LEU A 211 -12.02 32.39 7.55
C LEU A 211 -10.84 33.34 7.41
N LEU A 212 -9.76 33.03 8.16
CA LEU A 212 -8.46 33.71 8.32
C LEU A 212 -8.28 34.56 9.59
N SER A 213 -7.47 33.99 10.50
CA SER A 213 -6.72 34.58 11.62
C SER A 213 -7.43 34.81 12.96
N THR A 214 -7.33 33.82 13.84
CA THR A 214 -6.92 34.06 15.23
C THR A 214 -5.58 33.38 15.44
N TYR A 215 -4.48 34.10 15.18
CA TYR A 215 -3.21 33.97 15.92
C TYR A 215 -2.25 35.04 15.36
N ALA A 216 -2.23 36.20 16.02
CA ALA A 216 -1.00 36.93 16.32
C ALA A 216 -1.31 38.22 17.11
N ALA A 217 -0.62 38.34 18.25
CA ALA A 217 -0.25 39.55 19.00
C ALA A 217 -0.99 39.82 20.32
N SER A 218 -0.44 39.24 21.39
CA SER A 218 -0.23 39.97 22.65
C SER A 218 1.13 39.58 23.25
N SER A 219 2.17 40.28 22.82
CA SER A 219 3.43 40.37 23.56
C SER A 219 3.42 41.64 24.42
N SER A 220 3.46 41.48 25.74
CA SER A 220 4.37 42.18 26.68
C SER A 220 3.78 42.36 28.08
N ALA A 221 4.69 42.24 29.06
CA ALA A 221 4.57 42.48 30.49
C ALA A 221 3.82 41.41 31.31
N PHE A 222 4.57 40.55 32.02
CA PHE A 222 4.61 40.60 33.48
C PHE A 222 5.84 39.83 34.04
N GLN A 223 6.59 40.59 34.83
CA GLN A 223 7.66 40.35 35.81
C GLN A 223 8.10 38.93 36.20
N THR A 224 9.43 38.82 36.33
CA THR A 224 10.16 37.90 37.22
C THR A 224 9.59 37.89 38.65
N PRO A 225 9.64 36.72 39.32
CA PRO A 225 10.52 36.65 40.47
C PRO A 225 11.38 35.38 40.53
N ALA A 226 12.49 35.54 41.23
CA ALA A 226 13.47 34.51 41.52
C ALA A 226 12.99 33.45 42.53
N ALA A 227 13.55 32.26 42.38
CA ALA A 227 13.86 31.26 43.40
C ALA A 227 12.74 30.68 44.29
N SER A 228 12.48 29.38 44.13
CA SER A 228 12.64 28.45 45.25
C SER A 228 13.21 27.11 44.78
N VAL A 229 14.26 26.72 45.50
CA VAL A 229 15.03 25.48 45.43
C VAL A 229 14.22 24.32 46.04
N ALA A 230 14.54 23.09 45.62
CA ALA A 230 14.10 21.78 46.12
C ALA A 230 12.76 21.31 45.51
N THR A 231 12.75 20.35 44.59
CA THR A 231 12.99 18.93 44.92
C THR A 231 13.51 18.20 43.68
N ARG A 232 14.84 18.19 43.51
CA ARG A 232 15.57 17.25 42.65
C ARG A 232 16.13 16.19 43.58
N GLN A 233 15.61 14.97 43.55
CA GLN A 233 16.38 13.74 43.81
C GLN A 233 15.49 12.51 43.74
N ARG A 234 16.03 11.48 43.07
CA ARG A 234 15.50 10.11 42.87
C ARG A 234 14.59 9.94 41.65
N TYR A 235 15.20 9.96 40.47
CA TYR A 235 15.09 8.95 39.40
C TYR A 235 16.03 9.35 38.25
N ASN A 236 17.32 9.51 38.55
CA ASN A 236 18.38 9.59 37.54
C ASN A 236 19.42 8.55 37.93
N ASN A 237 19.33 7.36 37.33
CA ASN A 237 20.44 6.39 37.16
C ASN A 237 20.04 5.25 36.22
N LEU A 238 19.40 5.60 35.09
CA LEU A 238 19.51 4.80 33.88
C LEU A 238 20.03 5.76 32.82
N SER A 239 21.33 5.69 32.58
CA SER A 239 21.92 6.25 31.37
C SER A 239 21.16 5.65 30.17
N PRO A 240 20.71 6.46 29.20
CA PRO A 240 20.21 5.91 27.96
C PRO A 240 21.38 5.13 27.35
N LEU A 241 21.19 3.82 27.17
CA LEU A 241 22.00 3.06 26.23
C LEU A 241 21.84 3.77 24.90
N LYS A 242 22.84 4.60 24.55
CA LYS A 242 23.02 5.11 23.19
C LYS A 242 23.06 3.87 22.29
N SER A 243 21.96 3.62 21.58
CA SER A 243 21.92 2.65 20.50
C SER A 243 22.99 3.07 19.49
N THR A 244 24.10 2.35 19.49
CA THR A 244 25.31 2.71 18.76
C THR A 244 25.28 2.19 17.32
N ILE A 245 24.10 2.10 16.72
CA ILE A 245 23.92 1.76 15.30
C ILE A 245 22.79 2.63 14.73
N ALA A 246 23.11 3.89 14.45
CA ALA A 246 22.39 4.66 13.43
C ALA A 246 23.22 4.53 12.16
N ASP A 247 22.81 3.68 11.22
CA ASP A 247 23.61 3.36 10.03
C ASP A 247 23.33 4.29 8.84
N GLU A 248 22.23 5.04 8.85
CA GLU A 248 21.84 5.88 7.71
C GLU A 248 20.88 7.00 8.11
N GLU A 249 21.13 8.22 7.64
CA GLU A 249 20.32 9.42 7.86
C GLU A 249 20.13 10.18 6.54
N VAL A 250 18.88 10.55 6.24
CA VAL A 250 18.47 11.30 5.05
C VAL A 250 17.52 12.45 5.44
N ASP A 251 17.25 13.38 4.53
CA ASP A 251 16.33 14.49 4.82
C ASP A 251 14.88 14.00 4.82
N CYS A 252 14.48 13.19 3.83
CA CYS A 252 13.13 12.64 3.74
C CYS A 252 13.11 11.13 3.41
N ILE A 253 12.17 10.42 4.03
CA ILE A 253 11.88 9.01 3.73
C ILE A 253 10.46 8.93 3.17
N VAL A 254 10.28 8.23 2.05
CA VAL A 254 8.97 7.95 1.44
C VAL A 254 8.71 6.45 1.50
N ILE A 255 7.58 6.04 2.07
CA ILE A 255 7.15 4.64 2.17
C ILE A 255 6.21 4.34 0.99
N GLY A 256 6.66 3.50 0.06
CA GLY A 256 5.92 3.12 -1.15
C GLY A 256 6.28 3.94 -2.38
N SER A 257 6.40 3.26 -3.52
CA SER A 257 6.81 3.83 -4.82
C SER A 257 5.66 4.00 -5.82
N GLY A 258 4.42 4.15 -5.33
CA GLY A 258 3.29 4.50 -6.18
C GLY A 258 3.42 5.91 -6.76
N ILE A 259 2.51 6.28 -7.66
CA ILE A 259 2.53 7.59 -8.35
C ILE A 259 2.64 8.76 -7.36
N GLY A 260 1.89 8.74 -6.26
CA GLY A 260 1.92 9.81 -5.25
C GLY A 260 3.27 9.89 -4.52
N GLY A 261 3.80 8.74 -4.13
CA GLY A 261 5.09 8.62 -3.44
C GLY A 261 6.26 9.07 -4.30
N LEU A 262 6.36 8.58 -5.54
CA LEU A 262 7.43 8.98 -6.45
C LEU A 262 7.28 10.44 -6.94
N SER A 263 6.05 10.93 -7.09
CA SER A 263 5.81 12.36 -7.36
C SER A 263 6.31 13.25 -6.22
N CYS A 264 5.95 12.91 -4.98
CA CYS A 264 6.40 13.63 -3.79
C CYS A 264 7.93 13.57 -3.67
N ALA A 265 8.51 12.38 -3.77
CA ALA A 265 9.95 12.15 -3.70
C ALA A 265 10.72 12.94 -4.76
N GLY A 266 10.24 12.93 -6.01
CA GLY A 266 10.90 13.62 -7.12
C GLY A 266 10.94 15.14 -6.92
N LEU A 267 9.84 15.72 -6.43
CA LEU A 267 9.79 17.15 -6.11
C LEU A 267 10.73 17.51 -4.95
N LEU A 268 10.72 16.72 -3.86
CA LEU A 268 11.62 16.94 -2.73
C LEU A 268 13.09 16.80 -3.16
N ALA A 269 13.44 15.79 -3.96
CA ALA A 269 14.78 15.64 -4.50
C ALA A 269 15.19 16.85 -5.38
N ALA A 270 14.27 17.35 -6.21
CA ALA A 270 14.50 18.51 -7.06
C ALA A 270 14.85 19.78 -6.28
N THR A 271 14.42 19.91 -5.02
CA THR A 271 14.74 21.09 -4.18
C THR A 271 16.10 21.08 -3.50
N GLY A 272 16.76 19.93 -3.34
CA GLY A 272 17.91 19.91 -2.43
C GLY A 272 18.12 18.63 -1.66
N ARG A 273 17.00 17.99 -1.33
CA ARG A 273 16.92 17.00 -0.25
C ARG A 273 17.47 15.65 -0.69
N THR A 274 18.08 14.95 0.25
CA THR A 274 18.36 13.52 0.16
C THR A 274 17.08 12.75 0.47
N VAL A 275 16.60 11.97 -0.51
CA VAL A 275 15.31 11.27 -0.41
C VAL A 275 15.50 9.77 -0.60
N LYS A 276 14.96 8.99 0.33
CA LYS A 276 14.88 7.53 0.21
C LYS A 276 13.45 7.07 0.04
N VAL A 277 13.16 6.43 -1.10
CA VAL A 277 11.88 5.76 -1.34
C VAL A 277 12.05 4.29 -0.99
N LEU A 278 11.21 3.76 -0.11
CA LEU A 278 11.27 2.37 0.38
C LEU A 278 10.05 1.61 -0.13
N GLU A 279 10.27 0.73 -1.10
CA GLU A 279 9.24 -0.07 -1.73
C GLU A 279 9.29 -1.51 -1.22
N ARG A 280 8.18 -2.01 -0.69
CA ARG A 280 8.06 -3.38 -0.18
C ARG A 280 8.12 -4.40 -1.33
N HIS A 281 7.48 -4.09 -2.45
CA HIS A 281 7.43 -4.94 -3.62
C HIS A 281 8.81 -5.03 -4.30
N TYR A 282 9.03 -6.05 -5.14
CA TYR A 282 10.26 -6.18 -5.93
C TYR A 282 10.23 -5.35 -7.23
N GLU A 283 9.14 -4.63 -7.47
CA GLU A 283 8.92 -3.71 -8.59
C GLU A 283 8.47 -2.38 -8.03
N ILE A 284 8.80 -1.30 -8.73
CA ILE A 284 8.24 0.02 -8.45
C ILE A 284 6.86 0.17 -9.07
N GLY A 285 6.07 1.15 -8.60
CA GLY A 285 4.86 1.59 -9.30
C GLY A 285 3.55 1.44 -8.55
N GLY A 286 3.50 0.64 -7.48
CA GLY A 286 2.26 0.36 -6.77
C GLY A 286 1.19 -0.17 -7.73
N CYS A 287 0.00 0.43 -7.78
CA CYS A 287 -1.05 0.01 -8.73
C CYS A 287 -0.64 0.18 -10.21
N ALA A 288 0.39 0.98 -10.52
CA ALA A 288 0.89 1.20 -11.88
C ALA A 288 2.15 0.38 -12.22
N HIS A 289 2.48 -0.65 -11.43
CA HIS A 289 3.58 -1.55 -11.74
C HIS A 289 3.31 -2.40 -13.00
N GLU A 290 4.34 -3.10 -13.44
CA GLU A 290 4.30 -4.03 -14.57
C GLU A 290 4.85 -5.39 -14.17
N PHE A 291 4.56 -6.40 -14.97
CA PHE A 291 5.17 -7.73 -14.83
C PHE A 291 5.38 -8.41 -16.18
N TYR A 292 6.31 -9.35 -16.20
CA TYR A 292 6.77 -9.99 -17.43
C TYR A 292 6.51 -11.48 -17.41
N MET A 293 6.10 -12.02 -18.55
CA MET A 293 5.83 -13.44 -18.74
C MET A 293 6.53 -13.94 -20.01
N ASP A 294 7.13 -15.13 -19.96
CA ASP A 294 7.62 -15.78 -21.18
C ASP A 294 6.50 -16.47 -21.97
N LEU A 295 6.84 -17.04 -23.14
CA LEU A 295 5.91 -17.78 -23.99
C LEU A 295 5.34 -19.05 -23.35
N ASP A 296 5.96 -19.58 -22.29
CA ASP A 296 5.45 -20.72 -21.51
C ASP A 296 4.48 -20.27 -20.40
N GLY A 297 4.24 -18.96 -20.25
CA GLY A 297 3.44 -18.41 -19.17
C GLY A 297 4.11 -18.48 -17.81
N LYS A 298 5.45 -18.48 -17.76
CA LYS A 298 6.24 -18.34 -16.53
C LYS A 298 6.61 -16.89 -16.29
N ALA A 299 6.50 -16.44 -15.04
CA ALA A 299 6.89 -15.10 -14.65
C ALA A 299 8.40 -14.91 -14.76
N VAL A 300 8.83 -13.81 -15.36
CA VAL A 300 10.23 -13.43 -15.50
C VAL A 300 10.48 -12.22 -14.59
N PRO A 301 11.29 -12.36 -13.52
CA PRO A 301 11.55 -11.24 -12.61
C PRO A 301 12.24 -10.07 -13.34
N SER A 302 11.80 -8.83 -13.13
CA SER A 302 12.40 -7.66 -13.79
C SER A 302 13.90 -7.54 -13.51
N ALA A 303 14.32 -7.88 -12.28
CA ALA A 303 15.73 -7.87 -11.87
C ALA A 303 16.63 -8.80 -12.71
N SER A 304 16.05 -9.77 -13.43
CA SER A 304 16.78 -10.64 -14.36
C SER A 304 16.91 -10.07 -15.77
N ILE A 305 16.13 -9.02 -16.09
CA ILE A 305 16.09 -8.37 -17.40
C ILE A 305 17.09 -7.22 -17.40
N LYS A 306 18.25 -7.44 -18.04
CA LYS A 306 19.30 -6.40 -18.13
C LYS A 306 18.99 -5.31 -19.16
N ASP A 307 18.34 -5.72 -20.25
CA ASP A 307 17.94 -4.85 -21.35
C ASP A 307 16.60 -5.35 -21.87
N LEU A 308 15.54 -4.62 -21.52
CA LEU A 308 14.18 -4.97 -21.93
C LEU A 308 14.01 -4.86 -23.45
N SER A 309 14.67 -3.89 -24.09
CA SER A 309 14.56 -3.67 -25.54
C SER A 309 15.12 -4.83 -26.36
N ALA A 310 16.03 -5.62 -25.78
CA ALA A 310 16.61 -6.81 -26.38
C ALA A 310 15.74 -8.08 -26.19
N ARG A 311 14.78 -8.08 -25.24
CA ARG A 311 13.91 -9.22 -24.95
C ARG A 311 12.66 -9.20 -25.83
N LYS A 312 12.71 -9.93 -26.95
CA LYS A 312 11.59 -10.07 -27.89
C LYS A 312 10.73 -11.32 -27.65
N ASP A 313 11.00 -12.03 -26.56
CA ASP A 313 10.39 -13.30 -26.17
C ASP A 313 9.49 -13.16 -24.93
N LEU A 314 9.17 -11.93 -24.52
CA LEU A 314 8.39 -11.62 -23.33
C LEU A 314 7.08 -10.90 -23.65
N PHE A 315 6.04 -11.23 -22.91
CA PHE A 315 4.83 -10.43 -22.75
C PHE A 315 5.03 -9.43 -21.61
N HIS A 316 4.71 -8.17 -21.87
CA HIS A 316 4.83 -7.07 -20.92
C HIS A 316 3.42 -6.64 -20.52
N PHE A 317 3.05 -6.89 -19.26
CA PHE A 317 1.71 -6.61 -18.76
C PHE A 317 1.71 -5.44 -17.80
N GLU A 318 0.81 -4.48 -18.03
CA GLU A 318 0.46 -3.44 -17.07
C GLU A 318 -0.44 -4.05 -15.99
N ALA A 319 -0.24 -3.70 -14.72
CA ALA A 319 -0.99 -4.28 -13.61
C ALA A 319 -2.24 -3.46 -13.20
N GLY A 320 -2.40 -2.22 -13.66
CA GLY A 320 -3.47 -1.33 -13.20
C GLY A 320 -3.98 -0.35 -14.27
N PRO A 321 -3.57 0.93 -14.25
CA PRO A 321 -4.11 1.91 -15.19
C PRO A 321 -3.71 1.59 -16.62
N SER A 322 -4.69 1.58 -17.53
CA SER A 322 -4.47 1.45 -18.98
C SER A 322 -4.96 2.66 -19.78
N LEU A 323 -5.58 3.64 -19.09
CA LEU A 323 -6.17 4.84 -19.68
C LEU A 323 -5.37 6.07 -19.23
N TYR A 324 -4.77 6.78 -20.18
CA TYR A 324 -4.05 8.01 -19.91
C TYR A 324 -4.55 9.15 -20.81
N SER A 325 -4.60 10.36 -20.26
CA SER A 325 -5.05 11.55 -20.98
C SER A 325 -4.40 12.81 -20.44
N GLY A 326 -4.17 13.76 -21.34
CA GLY A 326 -3.59 15.07 -21.04
C GLY A 326 -2.12 14.97 -20.61
N LEU A 327 -1.31 14.11 -21.21
CA LEU A 327 0.12 13.94 -20.85
C LEU A 327 1.07 14.25 -22.01
N SER A 328 0.68 13.99 -23.27
CA SER A 328 1.50 14.34 -24.44
C SER A 328 1.59 15.85 -24.68
N ASP A 329 0.53 16.61 -24.41
CA ASP A 329 0.53 18.06 -24.57
C ASP A 329 1.47 18.72 -23.56
N GLU A 330 2.47 19.44 -24.07
CA GLU A 330 3.42 20.20 -23.27
C GLU A 330 2.75 21.25 -22.37
N ARG A 331 1.58 21.77 -22.76
CA ARG A 331 0.83 22.77 -21.98
C ARG A 331 -0.38 22.20 -21.25
N SER A 332 -0.40 20.88 -21.03
CA SER A 332 -1.51 20.22 -20.34
C SER A 332 -1.68 20.73 -18.90
N PRO A 333 -2.92 20.94 -18.43
CA PRO A 333 -3.20 21.24 -17.02
C PRO A 333 -3.10 20.03 -16.09
N ASN A 334 -2.73 18.85 -16.61
CA ASN A 334 -2.63 17.61 -15.83
C ASN A 334 -1.49 17.73 -14.78
N PRO A 335 -1.76 17.49 -13.48
CA PRO A 335 -0.75 17.58 -12.43
C PRO A 335 0.46 16.68 -12.65
N LEU A 336 0.30 15.48 -13.21
CA LEU A 336 1.43 14.58 -13.48
C LEU A 336 2.36 15.16 -14.56
N LYS A 337 1.80 15.82 -15.58
CA LYS A 337 2.59 16.56 -16.58
C LYS A 337 3.39 17.68 -15.93
N HIS A 338 2.77 18.45 -15.04
CA HIS A 338 3.48 19.51 -14.30
C HIS A 338 4.61 18.92 -13.43
N ILE A 339 4.40 17.78 -12.79
CA ILE A 339 5.44 17.10 -12.01
C ILE A 339 6.62 16.72 -12.89
N TYR A 340 6.36 16.08 -14.04
CA TYR A 340 7.40 15.77 -15.03
C TYR A 340 8.21 16.98 -15.48
N GLN A 341 7.55 18.13 -15.69
CA GLN A 341 8.23 19.38 -15.99
C GLN A 341 9.11 19.88 -14.83
N MET A 342 8.60 19.81 -13.60
CA MET A 342 9.33 20.27 -12.41
C MET A 342 10.57 19.42 -12.11
N ILE A 343 10.44 18.10 -12.28
CA ILE A 343 11.52 17.13 -12.10
C ILE A 343 12.35 16.92 -13.37
N GLU A 344 12.01 17.55 -14.49
CA GLU A 344 12.72 17.48 -15.78
C GLU A 344 12.99 16.04 -16.25
N GLU A 345 12.00 15.17 -16.09
CA GLU A 345 11.98 13.78 -16.56
C GLU A 345 10.58 13.47 -17.06
N GLU A 346 10.45 12.73 -18.15
CA GLU A 346 9.15 12.34 -18.70
C GLU A 346 9.32 11.07 -19.57
N PRO A 347 8.32 10.18 -19.68
CA PRO A 347 8.34 9.13 -20.71
C PRO A 347 8.07 9.70 -22.11
N GLU A 348 8.33 8.90 -23.14
CA GLU A 348 7.84 9.20 -24.48
C GLU A 348 6.35 8.82 -24.57
N TRP A 349 5.54 9.68 -25.19
CA TRP A 349 4.10 9.47 -25.33
C TRP A 349 3.72 9.07 -26.76
N ILE A 350 2.86 8.07 -26.86
CA ILE A 350 2.12 7.71 -28.06
C ILE A 350 0.71 8.28 -27.90
N THR A 351 0.17 8.88 -28.95
CA THR A 351 -1.21 9.38 -28.96
C THR A 351 -2.09 8.52 -29.87
N TYR A 352 -3.35 8.38 -29.48
CA TYR A 352 -4.39 7.72 -30.27
C TYR A 352 -5.72 8.40 -30.00
N ASP A 353 -6.64 8.28 -30.95
CA ASP A 353 -7.97 8.88 -30.83
C ASP A 353 -9.09 7.84 -30.87
N GLN A 354 -8.83 6.59 -31.22
CA GLN A 354 -9.87 5.58 -31.38
C GLN A 354 -10.31 4.95 -30.05
N TRP A 355 -11.61 5.00 -29.78
CA TRP A 355 -12.25 4.30 -28.67
C TRP A 355 -13.43 3.46 -29.16
N GLY A 356 -13.49 2.20 -28.72
CA GLY A 356 -14.64 1.32 -28.96
C GLY A 356 -15.60 1.27 -27.78
N ALA A 357 -16.90 1.16 -28.04
CA ALA A 357 -17.85 0.82 -26.98
C ALA A 357 -18.94 -0.12 -27.45
N PHE A 358 -19.32 -1.06 -26.59
CA PHE A 358 -20.50 -1.92 -26.72
C PHE A 358 -21.46 -1.51 -25.62
N LEU A 359 -22.56 -0.89 -26.03
CA LEU A 359 -23.61 -0.41 -25.13
C LEU A 359 -24.89 -1.22 -25.42
N PRO A 360 -25.85 -1.29 -24.48
CA PRO A 360 -27.17 -1.85 -24.74
C PRO A 360 -27.86 -1.30 -26.01
N GLU A 361 -27.69 -0.01 -26.32
CA GLU A 361 -28.21 0.65 -27.53
C GLU A 361 -27.36 0.38 -28.79
N ALA A 362 -26.13 -0.10 -28.60
CA ALA A 362 -25.15 -0.39 -29.64
C ALA A 362 -24.59 -1.82 -29.47
N PRO A 363 -25.42 -2.87 -29.66
CA PRO A 363 -25.04 -4.25 -29.35
C PRO A 363 -23.92 -4.80 -30.26
N ASP A 364 -23.82 -4.29 -31.49
CA ASP A 364 -22.73 -4.58 -32.44
C ASP A 364 -21.48 -3.71 -32.19
N GLY A 365 -21.56 -2.81 -31.21
CA GLY A 365 -20.55 -1.84 -30.86
C GLY A 365 -20.42 -0.70 -31.86
N TYR A 366 -19.70 0.34 -31.45
CA TYR A 366 -19.20 1.37 -32.35
C TYR A 366 -17.73 1.65 -32.06
N GLN A 367 -17.05 2.19 -33.06
CA GLN A 367 -15.70 2.73 -32.94
C GLN A 367 -15.70 4.15 -33.48
N MET A 368 -15.07 5.06 -32.75
CA MET A 368 -15.02 6.45 -33.17
C MET A 368 -13.82 7.17 -32.57
N SER A 369 -13.34 8.20 -33.26
CA SER A 369 -12.34 9.11 -32.68
C SER A 369 -12.95 9.89 -31.51
N ILE A 370 -12.21 10.05 -30.42
CA ILE A 370 -12.52 10.92 -29.31
C ILE A 370 -12.56 12.37 -29.82
N GLY A 371 -13.47 13.17 -29.27
CA GLY A 371 -13.62 14.57 -29.63
C GLY A 371 -15.07 15.04 -29.71
N ALA A 372 -15.24 16.36 -29.75
CA ALA A 372 -16.53 17.03 -29.62
C ALA A 372 -17.58 16.57 -30.66
N GLU A 373 -17.23 16.64 -31.94
CA GLU A 373 -18.16 16.37 -33.05
C GLU A 373 -18.68 14.94 -33.03
N ASN A 374 -17.74 14.03 -32.82
CA ASN A 374 -17.97 12.60 -32.74
C ASN A 374 -18.82 12.24 -31.52
N PHE A 375 -18.54 12.84 -30.36
CA PHE A 375 -19.40 12.65 -29.19
C PHE A 375 -20.83 13.12 -29.43
N VAL A 376 -21.01 14.31 -30.00
CA VAL A 376 -22.36 14.80 -30.38
C VAL A 376 -23.06 13.85 -31.34
N LYS A 377 -22.31 13.19 -32.24
CA LYS A 377 -22.84 12.15 -33.13
C LYS A 377 -23.31 10.92 -32.35
N ILE A 378 -22.58 10.44 -31.33
CA ILE A 378 -23.06 9.37 -30.42
C ILE A 378 -24.38 9.80 -29.78
N LEU A 379 -24.39 10.98 -29.15
CA LEU A 379 -25.57 11.48 -28.44
C LEU A 379 -26.78 11.55 -29.36
N ARG A 380 -26.62 12.13 -30.55
CA ARG A 380 -27.69 12.20 -31.55
C ARG A 380 -28.16 10.82 -32.02
N THR A 381 -27.24 9.87 -32.19
CA THR A 381 -27.54 8.54 -32.73
C THR A 381 -28.33 7.70 -31.71
N TYR A 382 -27.91 7.69 -30.45
CA TYR A 382 -28.47 6.79 -29.44
C TYR A 382 -29.39 7.47 -28.43
N GLY A 383 -29.20 8.76 -28.17
CA GLY A 383 -30.02 9.56 -27.25
C GLY A 383 -30.95 10.58 -27.93
N GLY A 384 -30.84 10.78 -29.25
CA GLY A 384 -31.64 11.77 -30.00
C GLY A 384 -31.22 13.23 -29.76
N GLU A 385 -31.97 14.19 -30.30
CA GLU A 385 -31.66 15.63 -30.14
C GLU A 385 -31.80 16.10 -28.67
N GLU A 386 -32.69 15.51 -27.88
CA GLU A 386 -32.82 15.82 -26.45
C GLU A 386 -31.52 15.56 -25.69
N ALA A 387 -30.79 14.48 -26.02
CA ALA A 387 -29.47 14.22 -25.44
C ALA A 387 -28.44 15.29 -25.79
N VAL A 388 -28.52 15.86 -27.01
CA VAL A 388 -27.62 16.93 -27.44
C VAL A 388 -27.98 18.24 -26.71
N GLU A 389 -29.25 18.55 -26.56
CA GLU A 389 -29.73 19.73 -25.82
C GLU A 389 -29.33 19.67 -24.34
N ASP A 390 -29.54 18.53 -23.68
CA ASP A 390 -29.12 18.30 -22.29
C ASP A 390 -27.60 18.41 -22.14
N TRP A 391 -26.84 17.86 -23.09
CA TRP A 391 -25.38 17.98 -23.12
C TRP A 391 -24.92 19.44 -23.24
N GLU A 392 -25.51 20.22 -24.14
CA GLU A 392 -25.16 21.62 -24.32
C GLU A 392 -25.45 22.45 -23.06
N MET A 393 -26.57 22.17 -22.39
CA MET A 393 -26.92 22.77 -21.11
C MET A 393 -25.91 22.41 -20.02
N LEU A 394 -25.59 21.12 -19.87
CA LEU A 394 -24.60 20.62 -18.92
C LEU A 394 -23.22 21.25 -19.17
N ALA A 395 -22.74 21.21 -20.41
CA ALA A 395 -21.45 21.77 -20.80
C ALA A 395 -21.39 23.27 -20.50
N LYS A 396 -22.48 24.02 -20.71
CA LYS A 396 -22.56 25.44 -20.36
C LYS A 396 -22.43 25.69 -18.84
N THR A 397 -22.96 24.79 -18.02
CA THR A 397 -22.83 24.83 -16.56
C THR A 397 -21.41 24.50 -16.09
N LEU A 398 -20.76 23.50 -16.71
CA LEU A 398 -19.43 23.03 -16.29
C LEU A 398 -18.26 23.88 -16.82
N ARG A 399 -18.39 24.50 -18.01
CA ARG A 399 -17.30 25.29 -18.64
C ARG A 399 -16.71 26.40 -17.76
N PRO A 400 -17.49 27.23 -17.05
CA PRO A 400 -16.92 28.25 -16.15
C PRO A 400 -16.06 27.64 -15.03
N MET A 401 -16.47 26.48 -14.52
CA MET A 401 -15.75 25.73 -13.49
C MET A 401 -14.44 25.18 -14.06
N SER A 402 -14.51 24.51 -15.21
CA SER A 402 -13.34 23.97 -15.92
C SER A 402 -12.33 25.06 -16.29
N ALA A 403 -12.77 26.22 -16.77
CA ALA A 403 -11.89 27.36 -17.04
C ALA A 403 -11.15 27.85 -15.78
N GLY A 404 -11.81 27.85 -14.62
CA GLY A 404 -11.18 28.14 -13.34
C GLY A 404 -10.09 27.12 -12.99
N ILE A 405 -10.45 25.84 -13.07
CA ILE A 405 -9.61 24.67 -12.75
C ILE A 405 -8.36 24.61 -13.65
N LYS A 406 -8.54 24.66 -14.97
CA LYS A 406 -7.43 24.59 -15.95
C LYS A 406 -6.48 25.79 -15.88
N GLY A 407 -6.97 26.89 -15.33
CA GLY A 407 -6.19 28.11 -15.16
C GLY A 407 -5.24 28.11 -13.96
N ILE A 408 -5.30 27.07 -13.12
CA ILE A 408 -4.42 26.91 -11.96
C ILE A 408 -3.59 25.64 -12.12
N PRO A 409 -2.26 25.69 -11.95
CA PRO A 409 -1.47 24.48 -11.87
C PRO A 409 -1.79 23.74 -10.58
N HIS A 410 -2.46 22.60 -10.67
CA HIS A 410 -2.84 21.79 -9.49
C HIS A 410 -1.62 21.41 -8.63
N ALA A 411 -0.48 21.15 -9.26
CA ALA A 411 0.78 20.88 -8.57
C ALA A 411 1.34 22.08 -7.79
N ALA A 412 0.85 23.31 -8.03
CA ALA A 412 1.23 24.54 -7.32
C ALA A 412 0.34 24.86 -6.11
N ILE A 413 -0.71 24.07 -5.87
CA ILE A 413 -1.64 24.27 -4.76
C ILE A 413 -0.94 23.89 -3.44
N ARG A 414 -1.20 24.63 -2.37
CA ARG A 414 -0.76 24.33 -1.00
C ARG A 414 -1.86 24.72 -0.01
N SER A 415 -1.88 24.09 1.17
CA SER A 415 -2.96 24.27 2.17
C SER A 415 -2.73 25.42 3.15
N ASP A 416 -1.52 25.99 3.18
CA ASP A 416 -1.19 27.14 4.04
C ASP A 416 -1.30 28.50 3.32
N GLY A 417 -1.09 29.59 4.07
CA GLY A 417 -1.20 30.97 3.57
C GLY A 417 -0.28 31.31 2.38
N GLY A 418 0.74 30.50 2.11
CA GLY A 418 1.60 30.62 0.93
C GLY A 418 0.86 30.45 -0.39
N ILE A 419 -0.35 29.86 -0.39
CA ILE A 419 -1.22 29.78 -1.59
C ILE A 419 -1.47 31.15 -2.22
N MET A 420 -1.43 32.23 -1.42
CA MET A 420 -1.56 33.59 -1.92
C MET A 420 -0.42 33.98 -2.86
N LEU A 421 0.79 33.47 -2.63
CA LEU A 421 1.96 33.73 -3.46
C LEU A 421 2.07 32.73 -4.62
N THR A 422 1.81 31.45 -4.36
CA THR A 422 1.99 30.38 -5.35
C THR A 422 0.87 30.34 -6.37
N VAL A 423 -0.36 30.70 -5.97
CA VAL A 423 -1.54 30.67 -6.81
C VAL A 423 -2.17 32.06 -6.98
N ALA A 424 -2.63 32.71 -5.90
CA ALA A 424 -3.48 33.89 -6.04
C ALA A 424 -2.79 35.08 -6.75
N ALA A 425 -1.52 35.34 -6.42
CA ALA A 425 -0.74 36.42 -7.04
C ALA A 425 -0.39 36.15 -8.50
N LYS A 426 -0.11 34.88 -8.86
CA LYS A 426 0.26 34.48 -10.22
C LYS A 426 -0.94 34.29 -11.15
N TYR A 427 -2.05 33.77 -10.62
CA TYR A 427 -3.25 33.40 -11.38
C TYR A 427 -4.52 34.07 -10.81
N PRO A 428 -4.56 35.40 -10.63
CA PRO A 428 -5.63 36.06 -9.86
C PRO A 428 -7.03 35.85 -10.45
N LYS A 429 -7.16 35.82 -11.79
CA LYS A 429 -8.45 35.57 -12.46
C LYS A 429 -8.95 34.14 -12.21
N SER A 430 -8.07 33.15 -12.38
CA SER A 430 -8.42 31.74 -12.20
C SER A 430 -8.66 31.42 -10.73
N PHE A 431 -7.86 31.97 -9.82
CA PHE A 431 -8.07 31.86 -8.38
C PHE A 431 -9.42 32.45 -7.96
N TYR A 432 -9.79 33.62 -8.48
CA TYR A 432 -11.11 34.21 -8.22
C TYR A 432 -12.26 33.34 -8.76
N ASN A 433 -12.10 32.76 -9.95
CA ASN A 433 -13.10 31.83 -10.51
C ASN A 433 -13.25 30.58 -9.65
N VAL A 434 -12.14 30.00 -9.18
CA VAL A 434 -12.16 28.85 -8.25
C VAL A 434 -12.87 29.21 -6.95
N LEU A 435 -12.59 30.38 -6.36
CA LEU A 435 -13.28 30.84 -5.15
C LEU A 435 -14.80 31.00 -5.35
N ARG A 436 -15.24 31.47 -6.51
CA ARG A 436 -16.68 31.54 -6.85
C ARG A 436 -17.32 30.16 -6.99
N CYS A 437 -16.55 29.16 -7.35
CA CYS A 437 -17.00 27.78 -7.53
C CYS A 437 -16.69 26.89 -6.31
N ALA A 438 -16.25 27.45 -5.17
CA ALA A 438 -15.77 26.67 -4.02
C ALA A 438 -16.73 25.58 -3.53
N PRO A 439 -18.07 25.77 -3.44
CA PRO A 439 -18.99 24.70 -3.06
C PRO A 439 -18.92 23.48 -4.00
N ALA A 440 -18.75 23.71 -5.30
CA ALA A 440 -18.71 22.65 -6.30
C ALA A 440 -17.46 21.75 -6.23
N PHE A 441 -16.44 22.12 -5.44
CA PHE A 441 -15.26 21.26 -5.22
C PHE A 441 -15.53 20.10 -4.26
N THR A 442 -16.59 20.20 -3.45
CA THR A 442 -16.99 19.17 -2.48
C THR A 442 -18.31 18.50 -2.85
N GLU A 443 -19.04 19.06 -3.81
CA GLU A 443 -20.29 18.48 -4.32
C GLU A 443 -20.02 17.29 -5.26
N SER A 444 -20.93 16.31 -5.22
CA SER A 444 -20.95 15.20 -6.16
C SER A 444 -21.46 15.62 -7.54
N PHE A 445 -21.16 14.83 -8.57
CA PHE A 445 -21.63 15.02 -9.93
C PHE A 445 -23.05 14.47 -10.10
N ASP A 446 -23.99 15.06 -9.35
CA ASP A 446 -25.39 14.67 -9.36
C ASP A 446 -26.09 15.15 -10.65
N LEU A 447 -26.56 14.19 -11.45
CA LEU A 447 -27.17 14.45 -12.76
C LEU A 447 -28.58 15.04 -12.66
N ASP A 448 -29.30 14.82 -11.55
CA ASP A 448 -30.62 15.40 -11.30
C ASP A 448 -30.49 16.88 -10.97
N GLU A 449 -29.53 17.25 -10.11
CA GLU A 449 -29.23 18.65 -9.80
C GLU A 449 -28.73 19.44 -11.02
N LEU A 450 -27.97 18.76 -11.90
CA LEU A 450 -27.47 19.33 -13.15
C LEU A 450 -28.54 19.38 -14.25
N GLY A 451 -29.73 18.85 -13.99
CA GLY A 451 -30.88 18.93 -14.88
C GLY A 451 -30.81 18.03 -16.12
N VAL A 452 -29.98 16.99 -16.11
CA VAL A 452 -29.84 16.05 -17.23
C VAL A 452 -31.01 15.07 -17.21
N LYS A 453 -31.85 15.06 -18.25
CA LYS A 453 -33.08 14.25 -18.29
C LYS A 453 -32.96 13.03 -19.17
N ASN A 454 -32.28 13.15 -20.30
CA ASN A 454 -32.17 12.11 -21.30
C ASN A 454 -31.46 10.87 -20.72
N GLU A 455 -32.15 9.73 -20.76
CA GLU A 455 -31.69 8.49 -20.12
C GLU A 455 -30.35 7.99 -20.68
N PHE A 456 -30.18 8.06 -22.01
CA PHE A 456 -28.93 7.65 -22.64
C PHE A 456 -27.75 8.53 -22.19
N LEU A 457 -27.91 9.86 -22.19
CA LEU A 457 -26.85 10.76 -21.73
C LEU A 457 -26.53 10.52 -20.24
N ARG A 458 -27.54 10.27 -19.40
CA ARG A 458 -27.32 9.95 -17.98
C ARG A 458 -26.48 8.69 -17.81
N ASN A 459 -26.86 7.61 -18.47
CA ASN A 459 -26.12 6.35 -18.44
C ASN A 459 -24.69 6.51 -18.98
N TYR A 460 -24.52 7.29 -20.04
CA TYR A 460 -23.21 7.55 -20.64
C TYR A 460 -22.30 8.35 -19.70
N LEU A 461 -22.82 9.38 -19.04
CA LEU A 461 -22.07 10.18 -18.07
C LEU A 461 -21.72 9.38 -16.81
N ASP A 462 -22.62 8.50 -16.38
CA ASP A 462 -22.40 7.58 -15.26
C ASP A 462 -21.29 6.57 -15.58
N MET A 463 -21.31 5.99 -16.80
CA MET A 463 -20.20 5.18 -17.31
C MET A 463 -18.88 5.96 -17.32
N LEU A 464 -18.87 7.20 -17.81
CA LEU A 464 -17.66 8.02 -17.84
C LEU A 464 -17.11 8.34 -16.43
N ALA A 465 -17.97 8.64 -15.47
CA ALA A 465 -17.59 8.84 -14.07
C ALA A 465 -16.97 7.56 -13.48
N PHE A 466 -17.61 6.42 -13.76
CA PHE A 466 -17.18 5.11 -13.29
C PHE A 466 -15.84 4.67 -13.88
N LEU A 467 -15.62 4.88 -15.18
CA LEU A 467 -14.35 4.61 -15.84
C LEU A 467 -13.20 5.47 -15.27
N LEU A 468 -13.51 6.66 -14.76
CA LEU A 468 -12.51 7.61 -14.26
C LEU A 468 -12.16 7.37 -12.78
N GLN A 469 -13.14 7.10 -11.92
CA GLN A 469 -12.94 7.02 -10.46
C GLN A 469 -13.36 5.67 -9.84
N GLY A 470 -13.94 4.75 -10.60
CA GLY A 470 -14.53 3.52 -10.06
C GLY A 470 -15.78 3.79 -9.20
N LEU A 471 -16.41 4.95 -9.38
CA LEU A 471 -17.56 5.42 -8.62
C LEU A 471 -18.66 5.90 -9.57
N PRO A 472 -19.95 5.68 -9.26
CA PRO A 472 -21.05 6.30 -9.98
C PRO A 472 -20.96 7.84 -9.96
N ALA A 473 -21.67 8.49 -10.88
CA ALA A 473 -21.70 9.94 -11.04
C ALA A 473 -22.03 10.67 -9.73
N ASN A 474 -23.05 10.21 -8.98
CA ASN A 474 -23.47 10.82 -7.72
C ASN A 474 -22.49 10.61 -6.54
N GLN A 475 -21.41 9.85 -6.74
CA GLN A 475 -20.30 9.66 -5.78
C GLN A 475 -18.97 10.20 -6.32
N THR A 476 -18.97 10.73 -7.55
CA THR A 476 -17.81 11.30 -8.21
C THR A 476 -17.80 12.82 -8.00
N LEU A 477 -16.64 13.42 -7.72
CA LEU A 477 -16.57 14.88 -7.54
C LEU A 477 -16.92 15.64 -8.83
N LYS A 478 -17.83 16.63 -8.71
CA LYS A 478 -18.29 17.48 -9.82
C LYS A 478 -17.14 18.17 -10.55
N VAL A 479 -16.14 18.62 -9.79
CA VAL A 479 -14.91 19.27 -10.31
C VAL A 479 -14.10 18.35 -11.24
N VAL A 480 -14.03 17.05 -10.94
CA VAL A 480 -13.26 16.08 -11.72
C VAL A 480 -13.96 15.81 -13.05
N MET A 481 -15.29 15.70 -13.03
CA MET A 481 -16.09 15.57 -14.25
C MET A 481 -16.06 16.83 -15.12
N ALA A 482 -16.06 18.02 -14.51
CA ALA A 482 -15.93 19.29 -15.25
C ALA A 482 -14.60 19.36 -16.03
N TYR A 483 -13.49 18.91 -15.42
CA TYR A 483 -12.19 18.83 -16.09
C TYR A 483 -12.23 17.87 -17.29
N MET A 484 -12.75 16.65 -17.09
CA MET A 484 -12.78 15.60 -18.11
C MET A 484 -13.68 15.97 -19.29
N VAL A 485 -14.89 16.47 -19.03
CA VAL A 485 -15.83 16.94 -20.06
C VAL A 485 -15.13 17.92 -21.01
N GLU A 486 -14.42 18.91 -20.48
CA GLU A 486 -13.79 19.87 -21.37
C GLU A 486 -12.49 19.34 -22.00
N ASP A 487 -11.91 18.22 -21.58
CA ASP A 487 -10.72 17.65 -22.22
C ASP A 487 -11.07 16.65 -23.32
N PHE A 488 -12.01 15.74 -23.03
CA PHE A 488 -12.43 14.67 -23.95
C PHE A 488 -13.28 15.21 -25.12
N PHE A 489 -13.90 16.37 -24.95
CA PHE A 489 -14.77 16.98 -25.96
C PHE A 489 -14.19 18.27 -26.54
N LYS A 490 -12.86 18.38 -26.61
CA LYS A 490 -12.18 19.35 -27.48
C LYS A 490 -12.16 18.85 -28.92
N GLU A 491 -11.96 19.79 -29.85
CA GLU A 491 -11.57 19.43 -31.21
C GLU A 491 -10.21 18.73 -31.20
N ASN A 492 -10.10 17.61 -31.94
CA ASN A 492 -8.88 16.79 -32.02
C ASN A 492 -8.40 16.25 -30.66
N ALA A 493 -9.32 15.97 -29.74
CA ALA A 493 -8.98 15.31 -28.49
C ALA A 493 -8.31 13.95 -28.76
N VAL A 494 -7.25 13.66 -28.01
CA VAL A 494 -6.51 12.40 -28.08
C VAL A 494 -6.36 11.83 -26.68
N MET A 495 -6.14 10.53 -26.62
CA MET A 495 -5.63 9.85 -25.45
C MET A 495 -4.13 9.57 -25.59
N ASP A 496 -3.51 9.32 -24.45
CA ASP A 496 -2.09 9.09 -24.32
C ASP A 496 -1.79 7.65 -23.95
N PHE A 497 -0.60 7.19 -24.33
CA PHE A 497 -0.04 5.92 -23.92
C PHE A 497 1.47 6.08 -23.71
N PRO A 498 2.01 5.72 -22.54
CA PRO A 498 3.45 5.78 -22.34
C PRO A 498 4.12 4.70 -23.20
N LYS A 499 5.05 5.08 -24.06
CA LYS A 499 5.83 4.11 -24.83
C LYS A 499 6.67 3.26 -23.86
N GLY A 500 6.50 1.94 -23.94
CA GLY A 500 6.99 0.96 -22.96
C GLY A 500 5.99 0.63 -21.84
N GLY A 501 4.77 1.17 -21.86
CA GLY A 501 3.73 0.92 -20.85
C GLY A 501 3.97 1.63 -19.53
N SER A 502 3.20 1.25 -18.51
CA SER A 502 3.23 1.87 -17.17
C SER A 502 4.62 1.85 -16.51
N GLY A 503 5.50 0.90 -16.83
CA GLY A 503 6.88 0.90 -16.37
C GLY A 503 7.70 2.11 -16.82
N ALA A 504 7.48 2.61 -18.04
CA ALA A 504 8.12 3.83 -18.53
C ALA A 504 7.65 5.08 -17.78
N LEU A 505 6.35 5.13 -17.47
CA LEU A 505 5.74 6.18 -16.66
C LEU A 505 6.36 6.21 -15.25
N MET A 506 6.39 5.07 -14.56
CA MET A 506 6.97 4.99 -13.22
C MET A 506 8.49 5.18 -13.22
N GLY A 507 9.17 4.68 -14.25
CA GLY A 507 10.61 4.84 -14.44
C GLY A 507 11.03 6.30 -14.60
N ALA A 508 10.24 7.14 -15.27
CA ALA A 508 10.51 8.57 -15.37
C ALA A 508 10.45 9.27 -14.01
N LEU A 509 9.43 8.98 -13.20
CA LEU A 509 9.35 9.50 -11.82
C LEU A 509 10.52 9.02 -10.96
N ALA A 510 10.88 7.74 -11.05
CA ALA A 510 12.03 7.18 -10.33
C ALA A 510 13.35 7.84 -10.74
N ARG A 511 13.58 8.10 -12.03
CA ARG A 511 14.76 8.86 -12.49
C ARG A 511 14.78 10.28 -11.93
N GLY A 512 13.62 10.93 -11.82
CA GLY A 512 13.49 12.24 -11.19
C GLY A 512 13.98 12.25 -9.74
N VAL A 513 13.81 11.15 -9.01
CA VAL A 513 14.37 10.93 -7.68
C VAL A 513 15.88 10.65 -7.75
N THR A 514 16.28 9.61 -8.49
CA THR A 514 17.63 9.03 -8.42
C THR A 514 18.70 9.81 -9.18
N LYS A 515 18.32 10.77 -10.03
CA LYS A 515 19.30 11.62 -10.74
C LYS A 515 20.10 12.53 -9.80
N ARG A 516 19.65 12.67 -8.55
CA ARG A 516 20.35 13.41 -7.50
C ARG A 516 21.17 12.47 -6.62
N GLU A 517 22.41 12.87 -6.35
CA GLU A 517 23.29 12.15 -5.44
C GLU A 517 22.68 12.05 -4.02
N GLY A 518 22.79 10.87 -3.40
CA GLY A 518 22.21 10.58 -2.08
C GLY A 518 20.71 10.27 -2.10
N CYS A 519 20.04 10.32 -3.26
CA CYS A 519 18.65 9.88 -3.41
C CYS A 519 18.59 8.45 -3.95
N SER A 520 17.59 7.67 -3.53
CA SER A 520 17.42 6.27 -3.96
C SER A 520 15.97 5.80 -3.91
N VAL A 521 15.70 4.76 -4.71
CA VAL A 521 14.44 4.01 -4.71
C VAL A 521 14.79 2.55 -4.43
N ASP A 522 14.57 2.13 -3.19
CA ASP A 522 14.96 0.82 -2.68
C ASP A 522 13.76 -0.14 -2.74
N ILE A 523 13.79 -1.09 -3.67
CA ILE A 523 12.80 -2.17 -3.78
C ILE A 523 13.04 -3.29 -2.76
N SER A 524 12.06 -4.17 -2.58
CA SER A 524 12.09 -5.29 -1.62
C SER A 524 12.39 -4.89 -0.16
N THR A 525 12.13 -3.63 0.17
CA THR A 525 12.50 -2.94 1.41
C THR A 525 11.23 -2.50 2.14
N SER A 526 10.69 -3.41 2.95
CA SER A 526 9.46 -3.17 3.71
C SER A 526 9.75 -2.39 5.00
N VAL A 527 8.92 -1.39 5.28
CA VAL A 527 8.85 -0.68 6.56
C VAL A 527 7.92 -1.43 7.51
N ASP A 528 8.33 -1.52 8.78
CA ASP A 528 7.56 -2.11 9.87
C ASP A 528 6.92 -1.01 10.74
N GLU A 529 7.70 0.00 11.08
CA GLU A 529 7.33 1.01 12.07
C GLU A 529 7.87 2.39 11.66
N VAL A 530 7.05 3.42 11.84
CA VAL A 530 7.46 4.84 11.83
C VAL A 530 7.84 5.20 13.26
N ILE A 531 9.08 5.64 13.45
CA ILE A 531 9.66 5.91 14.77
C ILE A 531 9.26 7.32 15.19
N ILE A 532 8.60 7.42 16.35
CA ILE A 532 8.17 8.68 16.95
C ILE A 532 9.04 8.99 18.19
N GLU A 533 9.66 10.15 18.20
CA GLU A 533 10.42 10.68 19.33
C GLU A 533 9.94 12.11 19.63
N ASP A 534 9.66 12.41 20.90
CA ASP A 534 9.15 13.72 21.34
C ASP A 534 7.92 14.23 20.54
N GLY A 535 7.05 13.31 20.11
CA GLY A 535 5.83 13.62 19.33
C GLY A 535 6.05 13.85 17.84
N ARG A 536 7.28 13.71 17.34
CA ARG A 536 7.66 13.89 15.94
C ARG A 536 8.12 12.58 15.30
N ALA A 537 7.77 12.36 14.04
CA ALA A 537 8.34 11.26 13.25
C ALA A 537 9.80 11.57 12.87
N VAL A 538 10.70 10.65 13.22
CA VAL A 538 12.16 10.85 13.11
C VAL A 538 12.86 9.76 12.29
N GLY A 539 12.09 8.83 11.71
CA GLY A 539 12.64 7.77 10.89
C GLY A 539 11.72 6.56 10.79
N VAL A 540 12.25 5.49 10.23
CA VAL A 540 11.54 4.21 10.07
C VAL A 540 12.40 3.03 10.48
N ARG A 541 11.76 1.94 10.90
CA ARG A 541 12.36 0.63 11.10
C ARG A 541 12.03 -0.28 9.93
N LEU A 542 13.05 -0.93 9.36
CA LEU A 542 12.86 -1.91 8.29
C LEU A 542 12.42 -3.26 8.85
N ALA A 543 11.40 -3.89 8.25
CA ALA A 543 10.80 -5.12 8.76
C ALA A 543 11.74 -6.33 8.75
N LYS A 544 12.58 -6.47 7.71
CA LYS A 544 13.46 -7.65 7.57
C LYS A 544 14.71 -7.58 8.43
N SER A 545 15.36 -6.42 8.48
CA SER A 545 16.66 -6.24 9.13
C SER A 545 16.58 -5.61 10.51
N GLY A 546 15.44 -4.99 10.86
CA GLY A 546 15.32 -4.14 12.05
C GLY A 546 16.14 -2.85 11.97
N LYS A 547 16.85 -2.59 10.85
CA LYS A 547 17.66 -1.39 10.65
C LYS A 547 16.77 -0.16 10.76
N ILE A 548 17.30 0.86 11.42
CA ILE A 548 16.68 2.17 11.54
C ILE A 548 17.30 3.10 10.50
N ILE A 549 16.45 3.78 9.73
CA ILE A 549 16.84 4.90 8.86
C ILE A 549 16.24 6.16 9.48
N ARG A 550 17.07 7.17 9.76
CA ARG A 550 16.63 8.44 10.34
C ARG A 550 16.24 9.45 9.26
N ALA A 551 15.19 10.22 9.54
CA ALA A 551 14.72 11.31 8.69
C ALA A 551 14.88 12.64 9.44
N LYS A 552 15.56 13.62 8.82
CA LYS A 552 15.72 14.95 9.43
C LYS A 552 14.44 15.77 9.36
N GLU A 553 13.77 15.75 8.20
CA GLU A 553 12.63 16.63 7.90
C GLU A 553 11.29 15.90 7.89
N ALA A 554 11.19 14.75 7.22
CA ALA A 554 9.90 14.10 7.03
C ALA A 554 9.96 12.59 6.76
N VAL A 555 8.94 11.89 7.25
CA VAL A 555 8.55 10.55 6.81
C VAL A 555 7.20 10.68 6.11
N ILE A 556 7.09 10.19 4.89
CA ILE A 556 5.91 10.30 4.03
C ILE A 556 5.38 8.90 3.73
N SER A 557 4.12 8.62 4.05
CA SER A 557 3.46 7.36 3.65
C SER A 557 2.67 7.53 2.35
N ASN A 558 3.02 6.75 1.33
CA ASN A 558 2.18 6.53 0.15
C ASN A 558 1.50 5.13 0.21
N ALA A 559 1.51 4.48 1.37
CA ALA A 559 0.71 3.28 1.58
C ALA A 559 -0.78 3.65 1.68
N ASP A 560 -1.69 2.67 1.53
CA ASP A 560 -3.11 2.93 1.79
C ASP A 560 -3.34 3.42 3.23
N LEU A 561 -4.52 3.98 3.48
CA LEU A 561 -4.80 4.64 4.75
C LEU A 561 -4.67 3.69 5.96
N THR A 562 -5.10 2.43 5.84
CA THR A 562 -4.99 1.46 6.95
C THR A 562 -3.52 1.22 7.28
N ASN A 563 -2.67 0.96 6.28
CA ASN A 563 -1.25 0.77 6.52
C ASN A 563 -0.56 2.02 7.06
N THR A 564 -0.91 3.20 6.55
CA THR A 564 -0.40 4.49 7.05
C THR A 564 -0.64 4.65 8.55
N PHE A 565 -1.81 4.22 9.03
CA PHE A 565 -2.12 4.19 10.47
C PHE A 565 -1.41 3.06 11.22
N ASN A 566 -1.23 1.89 10.60
CA ASN A 566 -0.60 0.72 11.22
C ASN A 566 0.91 0.87 11.43
N PHE A 567 1.58 1.72 10.65
CA PHE A 567 3.01 1.98 10.87
C PHE A 567 3.30 2.70 12.19
N VAL A 568 2.29 3.31 12.83
CA VAL A 568 2.42 3.93 14.15
C VAL A 568 1.57 3.13 15.14
N PRO A 569 2.17 2.47 16.14
CA PRO A 569 1.41 1.71 17.14
C PRO A 569 0.37 2.56 17.87
N GLU A 570 -0.75 1.94 18.26
CA GLU A 570 -1.78 2.62 19.06
C GLU A 570 -1.22 3.11 20.41
N GLY A 571 -1.67 4.27 20.87
CA GLY A 571 -1.24 4.86 22.15
C GLY A 571 0.05 5.66 22.08
N VAL A 572 0.74 5.68 20.92
CA VAL A 572 1.96 6.49 20.73
C VAL A 572 1.63 7.98 20.56
N HIS A 573 0.52 8.30 19.88
CA HIS A 573 0.12 9.70 19.64
C HIS A 573 -1.41 9.85 19.63
N GLN A 574 -1.95 10.47 20.68
CA GLN A 574 -3.40 10.53 20.92
C GLN A 574 -4.20 11.13 19.75
N ALA A 575 -3.79 12.30 19.24
CA ALA A 575 -4.53 12.94 18.14
C ALA A 575 -4.47 12.13 16.83
N PHE A 576 -3.43 11.32 16.65
CA PHE A 576 -3.31 10.42 15.49
C PHE A 576 -4.22 9.20 15.65
N ASP A 577 -4.36 8.67 16.87
CA ASP A 577 -5.31 7.61 17.18
C ASP A 577 -6.77 8.08 17.04
N GLU A 578 -7.07 9.33 17.40
CA GLU A 578 -8.38 9.96 17.17
C GLU A 578 -8.69 10.07 15.68
N GLU A 579 -7.69 10.46 14.88
CA GLU A 579 -7.80 10.50 13.43
C GLU A 579 -7.96 9.10 12.81
N ARG A 580 -7.24 8.09 13.33
CA ARG A 580 -7.38 6.67 12.94
C ARG A 580 -8.82 6.22 13.10
N LYS A 581 -9.42 6.46 14.27
CA LYS A 581 -10.82 6.10 14.58
C LYS A 581 -11.81 6.83 13.68
N LYS A 582 -11.57 8.11 13.42
CA LYS A 582 -12.44 8.93 12.56
C LYS A 582 -12.49 8.38 11.14
N PHE A 583 -11.36 8.01 10.53
CA PHE A 583 -11.33 7.65 9.12
C PHE A 583 -11.49 6.15 8.86
N LEU A 584 -10.94 5.26 9.68
CA LEU A 584 -11.06 3.80 9.49
C LEU A 584 -12.35 3.21 10.09
N GLY A 585 -12.97 3.91 11.03
CA GLY A 585 -14.09 3.37 11.80
C GLY A 585 -13.69 2.18 12.67
N VAL A 586 -14.69 1.43 13.13
CA VAL A 586 -14.49 0.16 13.85
C VAL A 586 -14.74 -1.03 12.91
N THR A 587 -15.57 -0.83 11.88
CA THR A 587 -16.07 -1.93 11.02
C THR A 587 -16.02 -1.64 9.52
N ASN A 588 -15.54 -0.46 9.11
CA ASN A 588 -15.64 0.02 7.71
C ASN A 588 -17.12 0.03 7.22
N ASP A 589 -18.08 0.22 8.13
CA ASP A 589 -19.50 0.44 7.82
C ASP A 589 -19.73 1.94 7.67
N PRO A 590 -20.18 2.44 6.51
CA PRO A 590 -20.49 3.87 6.32
C PRO A 590 -21.45 4.44 7.38
N LYS A 591 -22.24 3.59 8.04
CA LYS A 591 -23.16 3.97 9.12
C LYS A 591 -22.47 4.33 10.43
N ASP A 592 -21.21 3.93 10.63
CA ASP A 592 -20.40 4.32 11.79
C ASP A 592 -19.71 5.68 11.61
N GLY A 593 -19.86 6.31 10.44
CA GLY A 593 -19.29 7.62 10.10
C GLY A 593 -17.85 7.56 9.57
N SER A 594 -17.30 6.35 9.35
CA SER A 594 -16.00 6.15 8.71
C SER A 594 -16.03 6.28 7.19
N VAL A 595 -14.84 6.38 6.59
CA VAL A 595 -14.70 6.52 5.15
C VAL A 595 -14.82 5.14 4.49
N PRO A 596 -15.78 4.93 3.58
CA PRO A 596 -15.85 3.69 2.84
C PRO A 596 -14.62 3.49 1.95
N TYR A 597 -14.10 2.28 1.92
CA TYR A 597 -13.18 1.85 0.87
C TYR A 597 -13.90 1.61 -0.44
N CYS A 598 -13.27 1.97 -1.57
CA CYS A 598 -13.69 1.48 -2.87
C CYS A 598 -13.57 -0.05 -2.90
N LYS A 599 -14.53 -0.70 -3.56
CA LYS A 599 -14.45 -2.13 -3.88
C LYS A 599 -13.22 -2.40 -4.76
N SER A 600 -12.82 -3.66 -4.84
CA SER A 600 -11.64 -4.08 -5.58
C SER A 600 -11.96 -4.31 -7.06
N PHE A 601 -10.98 -4.81 -7.80
CA PHE A 601 -11.02 -5.06 -9.22
C PHE A 601 -10.80 -6.56 -9.50
N MET A 602 -11.33 -7.01 -10.63
CA MET A 602 -10.86 -8.23 -11.30
C MET A 602 -10.08 -7.81 -12.54
N HIS A 603 -8.89 -8.37 -12.76
CA HIS A 603 -8.12 -8.15 -13.98
C HIS A 603 -7.84 -9.47 -14.69
N LEU A 604 -7.82 -9.45 -16.01
CA LEU A 604 -7.44 -10.53 -16.90
C LEU A 604 -6.34 -10.02 -17.85
N HIS A 605 -5.19 -10.69 -17.82
CA HIS A 605 -4.04 -10.36 -18.66
C HIS A 605 -3.77 -11.54 -19.60
N LEU A 606 -3.78 -11.28 -20.91
CA LEU A 606 -3.68 -12.32 -21.93
C LEU A 606 -2.54 -12.06 -22.90
N GLY A 607 -1.72 -13.08 -23.13
CA GLY A 607 -0.82 -13.15 -24.28
C GLY A 607 -1.48 -13.96 -25.39
N VAL A 608 -1.80 -13.34 -26.53
CA VAL A 608 -2.55 -13.98 -27.62
C VAL A 608 -1.84 -13.84 -28.95
N LYS A 609 -2.05 -14.78 -29.88
CA LYS A 609 -1.54 -14.64 -31.25
C LYS A 609 -2.23 -13.47 -31.94
N SER A 610 -1.48 -12.70 -32.70
CA SER A 610 -1.98 -11.46 -33.32
C SER A 610 -3.18 -11.70 -34.24
N GLU A 611 -3.21 -12.84 -34.93
CA GLU A 611 -4.30 -13.25 -35.84
C GLU A 611 -5.68 -13.43 -35.16
N LEU A 612 -5.71 -13.54 -33.83
CA LEU A 612 -6.96 -13.68 -33.07
C LEU A 612 -7.62 -12.32 -32.77
N ILE A 613 -6.87 -11.22 -32.90
CA ILE A 613 -7.38 -9.86 -32.71
C ILE A 613 -7.67 -9.27 -34.10
N PRO A 614 -8.90 -8.80 -34.36
CA PRO A 614 -9.19 -8.16 -35.64
C PRO A 614 -8.29 -6.94 -35.90
N GLU A 615 -7.85 -6.80 -37.15
CA GLU A 615 -6.95 -5.72 -37.56
C GLU A 615 -7.58 -4.34 -37.28
N ASP A 616 -8.90 -4.22 -37.50
CA ASP A 616 -9.69 -3.03 -37.28
C ASP A 616 -10.08 -2.79 -35.81
N ALA A 617 -9.77 -3.71 -34.88
CA ALA A 617 -10.09 -3.50 -33.46
C ALA A 617 -9.40 -2.23 -32.92
N PRO A 618 -10.10 -1.35 -32.20
CA PRO A 618 -9.43 -0.23 -31.55
C PRO A 618 -8.46 -0.74 -30.49
N PRO A 619 -7.44 0.05 -30.11
CA PRO A 619 -6.54 -0.32 -29.02
C PRO A 619 -7.29 -0.48 -27.69
N GLN A 620 -8.48 0.12 -27.57
CA GLN A 620 -9.30 0.06 -26.36
C GLN A 620 -10.79 -0.03 -26.69
N TRP A 621 -11.52 -0.82 -25.92
CA TRP A 621 -12.97 -0.78 -25.92
C TRP A 621 -13.57 -1.02 -24.55
N THR A 622 -14.77 -0.49 -24.34
CA THR A 622 -15.57 -0.71 -23.13
C THR A 622 -16.83 -1.50 -23.46
N VAL A 623 -17.21 -2.39 -22.56
CA VAL A 623 -18.48 -3.12 -22.66
C VAL A 623 -19.31 -2.79 -21.44
N VAL A 624 -20.53 -2.33 -21.67
CA VAL A 624 -21.58 -2.25 -20.66
C VAL A 624 -22.62 -3.30 -20.98
N GLN A 625 -22.93 -4.17 -20.02
CA GLN A 625 -23.88 -5.26 -20.25
C GLN A 625 -25.33 -4.78 -20.16
N ASP A 626 -25.67 -4.05 -19.09
CA ASP A 626 -27.06 -3.73 -18.75
C ASP A 626 -27.15 -2.48 -17.85
N TRP A 627 -27.75 -1.41 -18.37
CA TRP A 627 -27.97 -0.18 -17.59
C TRP A 627 -28.87 -0.38 -16.37
N SER A 628 -29.82 -1.33 -16.42
CA SER A 628 -30.81 -1.53 -15.36
C SER A 628 -30.22 -2.10 -14.07
N LYS A 629 -29.01 -2.68 -14.12
CA LYS A 629 -28.31 -3.22 -12.95
C LYS A 629 -27.59 -2.15 -12.14
N GLY A 630 -27.41 -0.94 -12.68
CA GLY A 630 -26.51 0.08 -12.15
C GLY A 630 -25.07 -0.10 -12.64
N ILE A 631 -24.34 1.00 -12.80
CA ILE A 631 -23.00 0.99 -13.38
C ILE A 631 -21.98 0.23 -12.52
N ASP A 632 -22.16 0.25 -11.20
CA ASP A 632 -21.29 -0.38 -10.20
C ASP A 632 -21.67 -1.84 -9.90
N ALA A 633 -22.62 -2.41 -10.64
CA ALA A 633 -22.92 -3.83 -10.54
C ALA A 633 -21.72 -4.69 -10.98
N ILE A 634 -21.53 -5.81 -10.28
CA ILE A 634 -20.45 -6.77 -10.54
C ILE A 634 -20.43 -7.17 -12.01
N GLY A 635 -19.27 -7.03 -12.65
CA GLY A 635 -19.05 -7.44 -14.04
C GLY A 635 -19.82 -6.63 -15.10
N ASN A 636 -20.58 -5.60 -14.72
CA ASN A 636 -21.44 -4.87 -15.65
C ASN A 636 -20.64 -4.02 -16.64
N VAL A 637 -19.57 -3.37 -16.16
CA VAL A 637 -18.65 -2.58 -16.98
C VAL A 637 -17.29 -3.24 -17.01
N VAL A 638 -16.80 -3.50 -18.23
CA VAL A 638 -15.46 -4.03 -18.47
C VAL A 638 -14.73 -3.14 -19.46
N VAL A 639 -13.49 -2.81 -19.13
CA VAL A 639 -12.55 -2.14 -20.04
C VAL A 639 -11.59 -3.18 -20.60
N VAL A 640 -11.33 -3.13 -21.90
CA VAL A 640 -10.33 -3.96 -22.56
C VAL A 640 -9.32 -3.06 -23.27
N SER A 641 -8.04 -3.28 -22.99
CA SER A 641 -6.90 -2.60 -23.61
C SER A 641 -6.01 -3.61 -24.31
N VAL A 642 -5.59 -3.29 -25.53
CA VAL A 642 -4.61 -4.05 -26.33
C VAL A 642 -3.37 -3.17 -26.49
N GLY A 643 -2.61 -3.00 -25.40
CA GLY A 643 -1.47 -2.06 -25.35
C GLY A 643 -0.47 -2.26 -26.49
N SER A 644 -0.26 -3.50 -26.92
CA SER A 644 0.61 -3.82 -28.07
C SER A 644 0.14 -3.32 -29.45
N LYS A 645 -1.12 -2.88 -29.61
CA LYS A 645 -1.55 -2.15 -30.82
C LYS A 645 -1.03 -0.70 -30.82
N LEU A 646 -0.73 -0.15 -29.65
CA LEU A 646 -0.10 1.17 -29.49
C LEU A 646 1.42 1.03 -29.50
N ASP A 647 1.97 0.07 -28.75
CA ASP A 647 3.40 -0.19 -28.68
C ASP A 647 3.73 -1.68 -28.85
N GLN A 648 4.18 -2.06 -30.04
CA GLN A 648 4.55 -3.44 -30.37
C GLN A 648 5.66 -4.02 -29.50
N SER A 649 6.45 -3.19 -28.79
CA SER A 649 7.49 -3.69 -27.89
C SER A 649 6.95 -4.41 -26.65
N MET A 650 5.65 -4.27 -26.35
CA MET A 650 5.02 -4.92 -25.20
C MET A 650 4.71 -6.41 -25.40
N ALA A 651 4.85 -6.93 -26.62
CA ALA A 651 4.54 -8.33 -26.93
C ALA A 651 5.62 -8.95 -27.82
N PRO A 652 5.80 -10.29 -27.77
CA PRO A 652 6.64 -10.97 -28.73
C PRO A 652 6.13 -10.77 -30.18
N PRO A 653 7.01 -10.80 -31.19
CA PRO A 653 6.57 -10.73 -32.59
C PRO A 653 5.52 -11.79 -32.93
N GLY A 654 4.40 -11.38 -33.53
CA GLY A 654 3.26 -12.26 -33.85
C GLY A 654 2.24 -12.43 -32.71
N TYR A 655 2.37 -11.64 -31.64
CA TYR A 655 1.47 -11.67 -30.50
C TYR A 655 0.95 -10.28 -30.12
N HIS A 656 -0.13 -10.27 -29.34
CA HIS A 656 -0.64 -9.11 -28.62
C HIS A 656 -0.70 -9.40 -27.12
N VAL A 657 -0.50 -8.34 -26.32
CA VAL A 657 -0.89 -8.31 -24.91
C VAL A 657 -2.23 -7.62 -24.75
N LEU A 658 -3.13 -8.25 -24.01
CA LEU A 658 -4.41 -7.68 -23.59
C LEU A 658 -4.41 -7.51 -22.08
N HIS A 659 -5.00 -6.42 -21.62
CA HIS A 659 -5.34 -6.15 -20.24
C HIS A 659 -6.81 -5.74 -20.16
N ALA A 660 -7.61 -6.55 -19.50
CA ALA A 660 -9.04 -6.29 -19.34
C ALA A 660 -9.44 -6.36 -17.87
N TYR A 661 -10.34 -5.50 -17.42
CA TYR A 661 -10.69 -5.42 -16.00
C TYR A 661 -12.10 -4.90 -15.75
N THR A 662 -12.67 -5.30 -14.61
CA THR A 662 -13.86 -4.68 -14.04
C THR A 662 -13.45 -3.50 -13.15
N ALA A 663 -14.08 -2.35 -13.31
CA ALA A 663 -13.69 -1.16 -12.55
C ALA A 663 -14.38 -1.15 -11.17
N GLY A 664 -13.63 -1.27 -10.07
CA GLY A 664 -14.08 -0.87 -8.72
C GLY A 664 -15.42 -1.44 -8.23
N ASN A 665 -15.82 -2.63 -8.66
CA ASN A 665 -17.11 -3.25 -8.33
C ASN A 665 -17.00 -4.65 -7.71
N GLU A 666 -15.79 -5.17 -7.51
CA GLU A 666 -15.59 -6.51 -6.97
C GLU A 666 -15.58 -6.47 -5.44
N PRO A 667 -16.61 -7.00 -4.75
CA PRO A 667 -16.67 -6.99 -3.29
C PRO A 667 -15.62 -7.92 -2.71
N TYR A 668 -14.86 -7.45 -1.71
CA TYR A 668 -13.83 -8.29 -1.08
C TYR A 668 -14.45 -9.36 -0.17
N GLU A 669 -15.62 -9.08 0.40
CA GLU A 669 -16.39 -9.95 1.30
C GLU A 669 -16.58 -11.36 0.68
N ASP A 670 -16.87 -11.42 -0.61
CA ASP A 670 -17.06 -12.69 -1.33
C ASP A 670 -15.76 -13.52 -1.41
N TRP A 671 -14.59 -12.87 -1.29
CA TRP A 671 -13.27 -13.49 -1.37
C TRP A 671 -12.67 -13.85 0.00
N GLU A 672 -13.27 -13.40 1.11
CA GLU A 672 -12.77 -13.66 2.47
C GLU A 672 -12.64 -15.16 2.77
N GLN A 673 -13.55 -15.96 2.23
CA GLN A 673 -13.52 -17.42 2.33
C GLN A 673 -12.20 -18.05 1.81
N PHE A 674 -11.44 -17.34 0.97
CA PHE A 674 -10.17 -17.78 0.38
C PHE A 674 -8.93 -17.03 0.93
N GLU A 675 -9.06 -16.17 1.94
CA GLU A 675 -7.93 -15.41 2.51
C GLU A 675 -6.79 -16.30 3.00
N HIS A 676 -7.12 -17.46 3.56
CA HIS A 676 -6.15 -18.46 4.03
C HIS A 676 -5.23 -18.97 2.91
N LEU A 677 -5.61 -18.79 1.64
CA LEU A 677 -4.81 -19.14 0.47
C LEU A 677 -3.98 -17.96 -0.08
N MET A 678 -4.14 -16.74 0.44
CA MET A 678 -3.53 -15.53 -0.12
C MET A 678 -2.00 -15.66 -0.25
N ASP A 679 -1.31 -16.15 0.77
CA ASP A 679 0.15 -16.22 0.77
C ASP A 679 0.74 -17.54 0.22
N ASP A 680 -0.11 -18.51 -0.14
CA ASP A 680 0.31 -19.80 -0.71
C ASP A 680 -0.21 -19.99 -2.15
N ALA A 681 0.65 -19.62 -3.12
CA ALA A 681 0.32 -19.77 -4.52
C ALA A 681 0.06 -21.23 -4.92
N ALA A 682 0.80 -22.19 -4.35
CA ALA A 682 0.67 -23.61 -4.71
C ALA A 682 -0.63 -24.21 -4.15
N ALA A 683 -1.09 -23.74 -3.00
CA ALA A 683 -2.38 -24.11 -2.44
C ALA A 683 -3.52 -23.56 -3.31
N ARG A 684 -3.50 -22.27 -3.68
CA ARG A 684 -4.51 -21.68 -4.57
C ARG A 684 -4.63 -22.39 -5.90
N ASP A 685 -3.50 -22.72 -6.52
CA ASP A 685 -3.50 -23.37 -7.84
C ASP A 685 -4.14 -24.77 -7.80
N LYS A 686 -4.21 -25.39 -6.62
CA LYS A 686 -4.83 -26.71 -6.42
C LYS A 686 -6.22 -26.66 -5.81
N ASP A 687 -6.64 -25.50 -5.30
CA ASP A 687 -7.94 -25.35 -4.66
C ASP A 687 -9.04 -25.19 -5.72
N GLU A 688 -9.82 -26.25 -5.93
CA GLU A 688 -10.84 -26.30 -6.98
C GLU A 688 -11.95 -25.26 -6.76
N ALA A 689 -12.32 -24.97 -5.51
CA ALA A 689 -13.36 -23.99 -5.19
C ALA A 689 -12.89 -22.56 -5.52
N TYR A 690 -11.65 -22.23 -5.17
CA TYR A 690 -11.04 -20.95 -5.52
C TYR A 690 -10.92 -20.79 -7.04
N GLN A 691 -10.46 -21.82 -7.76
CA GLN A 691 -10.33 -21.75 -9.22
C GLN A 691 -11.69 -21.60 -9.91
N ALA A 692 -12.71 -22.37 -9.49
CA ALA A 692 -14.06 -22.27 -10.03
C ALA A 692 -14.68 -20.89 -9.77
N PHE A 693 -14.54 -20.36 -8.55
CA PHE A 693 -15.03 -19.03 -8.21
C PHE A 693 -14.31 -17.96 -9.01
N LYS A 694 -12.98 -18.02 -9.10
CA LYS A 694 -12.17 -17.09 -9.90
C LYS A 694 -12.58 -17.10 -11.37
N ASP A 695 -12.85 -18.28 -11.93
CA ASP A 695 -13.31 -18.43 -13.31
C ASP A 695 -14.71 -17.83 -13.53
N GLU A 696 -15.65 -18.06 -12.60
CA GLU A 696 -16.97 -17.45 -12.61
C GLU A 696 -16.87 -15.91 -12.60
N ARG A 697 -16.04 -15.37 -11.69
CA ARG A 697 -15.86 -13.91 -11.54
C ARG A 697 -15.13 -13.29 -12.74
N ALA A 698 -14.30 -14.05 -13.45
CA ALA A 698 -13.62 -13.59 -14.67
C ALA A 698 -14.48 -13.69 -15.93
N GLN A 699 -15.58 -14.44 -15.92
CA GLN A 699 -16.41 -14.68 -17.10
C GLN A 699 -16.93 -13.39 -17.77
N PRO A 700 -17.42 -12.37 -17.04
CA PRO A 700 -17.80 -11.09 -17.66
C PRO A 700 -16.68 -10.43 -18.46
N ILE A 701 -15.43 -10.61 -18.04
CA ILE A 701 -14.26 -10.06 -18.72
C ILE A 701 -13.98 -10.82 -20.02
N TRP A 702 -14.09 -12.16 -19.99
CA TRP A 702 -14.01 -12.99 -21.19
C TRP A 702 -15.08 -12.61 -22.22
N ASP A 703 -16.33 -12.47 -21.78
CA ASP A 703 -17.45 -12.09 -22.64
C ASP A 703 -17.19 -10.72 -23.31
N ALA A 704 -16.66 -9.76 -22.55
CA ALA A 704 -16.34 -8.43 -23.05
C ALA A 704 -15.18 -8.41 -24.07
N ILE A 705 -14.17 -9.26 -23.89
CA ILE A 705 -13.11 -9.44 -24.89
C ILE A 705 -13.70 -10.00 -26.19
N GLN A 706 -14.56 -11.02 -26.07
CA GLN A 706 -15.15 -11.73 -27.21
C GLN A 706 -16.13 -10.88 -28.02
N LYS A 707 -16.66 -9.79 -27.46
CA LYS A 707 -17.45 -8.80 -28.23
C LYS A 707 -16.69 -8.23 -29.42
N ARG A 708 -15.38 -7.96 -29.28
CA ARG A 708 -14.54 -7.46 -30.38
C ARG A 708 -13.61 -8.52 -30.95
N ALA A 709 -13.23 -9.54 -30.17
CA ALA A 709 -12.31 -10.57 -30.58
C ALA A 709 -12.88 -11.99 -30.29
N PRO A 710 -13.92 -12.43 -31.03
CA PRO A 710 -14.63 -13.68 -30.74
C PRO A 710 -13.77 -14.95 -30.89
N ALA A 711 -12.65 -14.87 -31.61
CA ALA A 711 -11.70 -15.97 -31.74
C ALA A 711 -10.84 -16.17 -30.48
N VAL A 712 -10.80 -15.19 -29.57
CA VAL A 712 -10.06 -15.27 -28.31
C VAL A 712 -10.89 -16.08 -27.31
N THR A 713 -10.43 -17.29 -27.05
CA THR A 713 -10.99 -18.28 -26.12
C THR A 713 -9.91 -18.72 -25.12
N LYS A 714 -10.30 -19.28 -23.97
CA LYS A 714 -9.36 -19.83 -22.97
C LYS A 714 -8.37 -20.83 -23.58
N GLU A 715 -8.78 -21.59 -24.58
CA GLU A 715 -7.92 -22.59 -25.25
C GLU A 715 -6.98 -21.97 -26.29
N SER A 716 -7.27 -20.75 -26.75
CA SER A 716 -6.49 -20.06 -27.79
C SER A 716 -5.36 -19.20 -27.23
N VAL A 717 -5.42 -18.84 -25.94
CA VAL A 717 -4.43 -17.94 -25.34
C VAL A 717 -3.14 -18.67 -25.02
N THR A 718 -2.03 -17.95 -25.18
CA THR A 718 -0.68 -18.47 -24.87
C THR A 718 -0.33 -18.23 -23.40
N VAL A 719 -0.75 -17.09 -22.86
CA VAL A 719 -0.58 -16.76 -21.44
C VAL A 719 -1.90 -16.22 -20.91
N GLU A 720 -2.29 -16.68 -19.72
CA GLU A 720 -3.43 -16.17 -18.96
C GLU A 720 -2.98 -15.86 -17.53
N LYS A 721 -3.31 -14.65 -17.05
CA LYS A 721 -3.21 -14.28 -15.64
C LYS A 721 -4.43 -13.49 -15.18
N VAL A 722 -5.15 -14.07 -14.23
CA VAL A 722 -6.24 -13.41 -13.51
C VAL A 722 -5.71 -12.83 -12.20
N ALA A 723 -5.94 -11.54 -11.97
CA ALA A 723 -5.74 -10.91 -10.68
C ALA A 723 -7.10 -10.69 -10.01
N THR A 724 -7.16 -11.03 -8.73
CA THR A 724 -8.36 -10.97 -7.89
C THR A 724 -8.15 -10.01 -6.71
N PRO A 725 -9.18 -9.69 -5.91
CA PRO A 725 -9.01 -8.86 -4.72
C PRO A 725 -7.92 -9.35 -3.75
N LEU A 726 -7.77 -10.68 -3.59
CA LEU A 726 -6.67 -11.29 -2.82
C LEU A 726 -5.30 -11.05 -3.46
N THR A 727 -5.24 -11.00 -4.79
CA THR A 727 -4.01 -10.68 -5.54
C THR A 727 -3.58 -9.25 -5.25
N HIS A 728 -4.53 -8.30 -5.30
CA HIS A 728 -4.29 -6.89 -4.97
C HIS A 728 -3.88 -6.71 -3.51
N ALA A 729 -4.59 -7.34 -2.57
CA ALA A 729 -4.25 -7.31 -1.15
C ALA A 729 -2.83 -7.79 -0.89
N ARG A 730 -2.40 -8.87 -1.56
CA ARG A 730 -1.05 -9.42 -1.40
C ARG A 730 0.05 -8.58 -2.03
N PHE A 731 -0.08 -8.25 -3.31
CA PHE A 731 0.99 -7.61 -4.08
C PHE A 731 1.13 -6.13 -3.76
N LEU A 732 0.00 -5.43 -3.58
CA LEU A 732 -0.02 -4.00 -3.25
C LEU A 732 -0.01 -3.74 -1.74
N ASN A 733 -0.11 -4.80 -0.92
CA ASN A 733 -0.29 -4.75 0.53
C ASN A 733 -1.52 -3.94 0.97
N ARG A 734 -2.48 -3.68 0.09
CA ARG A 734 -3.62 -2.80 0.39
C ARG A 734 -4.64 -3.52 1.25
N HIS A 735 -5.18 -2.84 2.25
CA HIS A 735 -6.25 -3.40 3.08
C HIS A 735 -7.41 -3.89 2.20
N ARG A 736 -7.69 -5.19 2.23
CA ARG A 736 -8.75 -5.84 1.44
C ARG A 736 -8.68 -5.54 -0.07
N GLY A 737 -7.47 -5.30 -0.60
CA GLY A 737 -7.27 -5.03 -2.02
C GLY A 737 -8.04 -3.80 -2.55
N ASN A 738 -8.42 -2.86 -1.68
CA ASN A 738 -9.19 -1.68 -2.06
C ASN A 738 -8.46 -0.82 -3.10
N TYR A 739 -9.19 -0.01 -3.87
CA TYR A 739 -8.62 0.90 -4.86
C TYR A 739 -8.76 2.38 -4.47
N GLY A 740 -8.65 2.65 -3.16
CA GLY A 740 -8.73 3.98 -2.58
C GLY A 740 -9.98 4.15 -1.72
N LEU A 741 -10.29 5.40 -1.42
CA LEU A 741 -11.42 5.78 -0.59
C LEU A 741 -12.59 6.24 -1.49
N ALA A 742 -13.81 5.91 -1.08
CA ALA A 742 -15.04 6.34 -1.74
C ALA A 742 -15.67 7.54 -1.01
N ILE A 743 -16.43 8.34 -1.76
CA ILE A 743 -17.27 9.40 -1.19
C ILE A 743 -18.62 8.79 -0.83
N PRO A 744 -19.10 8.92 0.42
CA PRO A 744 -20.43 8.45 0.79
C PRO A 744 -21.52 9.10 -0.10
N PRO A 745 -22.51 8.33 -0.59
CA PRO A 745 -23.62 8.89 -1.36
C PRO A 745 -24.37 9.97 -0.57
N GLY A 746 -24.56 11.15 -1.17
CA GLY A 746 -25.37 12.24 -0.59
C GLY A 746 -24.70 13.06 0.51
N ASP A 747 -23.39 12.94 0.74
CA ASP A 747 -22.65 13.76 1.70
C ASP A 747 -22.11 15.06 1.06
N GLU A 748 -22.85 16.16 1.23
CA GLU A 748 -22.42 17.52 0.89
C GLU A 748 -21.43 18.06 1.95
N GLY A 749 -20.21 17.52 1.99
CA GLY A 749 -19.21 17.98 2.96
C GLY A 749 -18.08 17.00 3.27
N PHE A 750 -18.14 15.79 2.74
CA PHE A 750 -17.09 14.79 2.91
C PHE A 750 -15.70 15.33 2.51
N LYS A 751 -14.71 15.10 3.37
CA LYS A 751 -13.32 15.46 3.12
C LYS A 751 -12.43 14.24 3.29
N PHE A 752 -11.76 13.87 2.20
CA PHE A 752 -10.64 12.93 2.26
C PHE A 752 -9.61 13.39 3.30
N PRO A 753 -8.84 12.46 3.89
CA PRO A 753 -7.72 12.81 4.75
C PRO A 753 -6.78 13.80 4.07
N GLU A 754 -6.31 14.80 4.83
CA GLU A 754 -5.31 15.76 4.34
C GLU A 754 -3.93 15.12 4.24
N VAL A 755 -3.01 15.73 3.50
CA VAL A 755 -1.63 15.25 3.34
C VAL A 755 -0.80 15.36 4.63
N THR A 756 -1.21 16.23 5.54
CA THR A 756 -0.64 16.34 6.89
C THR A 756 -1.32 15.37 7.84
N THR A 757 -0.58 14.94 8.87
CA THR A 757 -1.12 14.18 9.99
C THR A 757 -0.95 14.98 11.28
N PRO A 758 -1.66 14.61 12.37
CA PRO A 758 -1.40 15.15 13.70
C PRO A 758 0.03 14.96 14.23
N ILE A 759 0.80 14.03 13.69
CA ILE A 759 2.20 13.78 14.08
C ILE A 759 3.11 14.69 13.26
N GLU A 760 3.87 15.55 13.94
CA GLU A 760 4.84 16.43 13.27
C GLU A 760 5.87 15.59 12.48
N GLY A 761 6.19 15.98 11.25
CA GLY A 761 7.14 15.25 10.41
C GLY A 761 6.58 13.96 9.79
N TYR A 762 5.34 13.56 10.10
CA TYR A 762 4.67 12.44 9.42
C TYR A 762 3.59 12.94 8.46
N TYR A 763 3.75 12.60 7.19
CA TYR A 763 2.87 13.02 6.10
C TYR A 763 2.34 11.79 5.36
N ARG A 764 1.31 12.01 4.53
CA ARG A 764 0.73 10.99 3.67
C ARG A 764 0.35 11.54 2.30
N CYS A 765 0.35 10.67 1.30
CA CYS A 765 -0.12 10.98 -0.04
C CYS A 765 -0.67 9.74 -0.75
N GLY A 766 -1.27 9.94 -1.92
CA GLY A 766 -1.76 8.86 -2.77
C GLY A 766 -3.29 8.85 -2.88
N ASP A 767 -3.84 7.74 -3.38
CA ASP A 767 -5.27 7.59 -3.68
C ASP A 767 -6.19 7.56 -2.46
N SER A 768 -5.63 7.37 -1.26
CA SER A 768 -6.35 7.34 0.01
C SER A 768 -6.22 8.66 0.78
N THR A 769 -5.74 9.70 0.10
CA THR A 769 -5.54 11.06 0.61
C THR A 769 -6.10 12.02 -0.43
N THR A 770 -6.44 13.24 -0.04
CA THR A 770 -6.75 14.29 -1.04
C THR A 770 -5.61 14.35 -2.08
N SER A 771 -5.85 14.30 -3.39
CA SER A 771 -7.09 14.61 -4.11
C SER A 771 -7.96 13.42 -4.56
N GLY A 772 -7.67 12.19 -4.13
CA GLY A 772 -8.46 10.99 -4.43
C GLY A 772 -7.88 10.08 -5.51
N ILE A 773 -8.75 9.25 -6.11
CA ILE A 773 -8.40 8.12 -6.99
C ILE A 773 -8.07 8.58 -8.42
N GLY A 774 -7.16 7.84 -9.06
CA GLY A 774 -6.78 8.04 -10.47
C GLY A 774 -5.41 8.70 -10.64
N VAL A 775 -4.79 8.51 -11.80
CA VAL A 775 -3.42 8.95 -12.10
C VAL A 775 -3.21 10.46 -11.82
N PRO A 776 -4.06 11.38 -12.31
CA PRO A 776 -3.88 12.82 -12.04
C PRO A 776 -4.09 13.16 -10.56
N ALA A 777 -5.14 12.63 -9.92
CA ALA A 777 -5.46 12.92 -8.51
C ALA A 777 -4.38 12.40 -7.55
N THR A 778 -3.85 11.21 -7.82
CA THR A 778 -2.74 10.60 -7.07
C THR A 778 -1.45 11.42 -7.22
N ALA A 779 -1.13 11.88 -8.43
CA ALA A 779 0.02 12.77 -8.66
C ALA A 779 -0.16 14.13 -7.96
N SER A 780 -1.36 14.70 -8.04
CA SER A 780 -1.74 15.92 -7.30
C SER A 780 -1.55 15.76 -5.80
N SER A 781 -1.96 14.62 -5.22
CA SER A 781 -1.74 14.29 -3.81
C SER A 781 -0.25 14.28 -3.44
N GLY A 782 0.58 13.68 -4.28
CA GLY A 782 2.04 13.70 -4.11
C GLY A 782 2.64 15.11 -4.13
N ALA A 783 2.18 15.97 -5.05
CA ALA A 783 2.59 17.37 -5.12
C ALA A 783 2.13 18.18 -3.89
N LEU A 784 0.87 18.02 -3.46
CA LEU A 784 0.34 18.65 -2.25
C LEU A 784 1.18 18.28 -1.02
N CYS A 785 1.54 17.00 -0.89
CA CYS A 785 2.39 16.53 0.20
C CYS A 785 3.79 17.14 0.15
N ALA A 786 4.43 17.22 -1.02
CA ALA A 786 5.72 17.89 -1.16
C ALA A 786 5.60 19.38 -0.80
N ASN A 787 4.54 20.06 -1.23
CA ASN A 787 4.32 21.48 -0.96
C ASN A 787 4.10 21.79 0.53
N ALA A 788 3.58 20.82 1.30
CA ALA A 788 3.45 20.92 2.75
C ALA A 788 4.80 20.81 3.50
N ILE A 789 5.83 20.29 2.84
CA ILE A 789 7.19 20.15 3.38
C ILE A 789 8.10 21.28 2.88
N MET A 790 7.94 21.69 1.61
CA MET A 790 8.73 22.74 0.98
C MET A 790 8.33 24.14 1.48
N THR A 791 9.34 25.02 1.54
CA THR A 791 9.11 26.45 1.64
C THR A 791 8.39 26.98 0.40
N VAL A 792 7.75 28.13 0.55
CA VAL A 792 7.10 28.82 -0.58
C VAL A 792 8.08 29.15 -1.70
N TRP A 793 9.33 29.48 -1.36
CA TRP A 793 10.35 29.88 -2.34
C TRP A 793 10.85 28.70 -3.18
N GLU A 794 11.14 27.57 -2.55
CA GLU A 794 11.50 26.33 -3.26
C GLU A 794 10.38 25.90 -4.21
N GLN A 795 9.13 25.99 -3.75
CA GLN A 795 7.99 25.68 -4.60
C GLN A 795 7.84 26.66 -5.76
N LEU A 796 8.04 27.97 -5.54
CA LEU A 796 7.97 28.98 -6.60
C LEU A 796 9.05 28.76 -7.68
N GLU A 797 10.23 28.30 -7.29
CA GLU A 797 11.31 27.92 -8.19
C GLU A 797 10.89 26.72 -9.06
N LEU A 798 10.38 25.64 -8.45
CA LEU A 798 9.87 24.49 -9.22
C LEU A 798 8.71 24.88 -10.15
N ASN A 799 7.75 25.65 -9.64
CA ASN A 799 6.60 26.13 -10.43
C ASN A 799 7.00 26.96 -11.65
N SER A 800 8.21 27.55 -11.69
CA SER A 800 8.70 28.30 -12.85
C SER A 800 8.89 27.42 -14.10
N LYS A 801 9.03 26.10 -13.91
CA LYS A 801 9.17 25.12 -15.00
C LYS A 801 7.82 24.70 -15.61
N ILE A 802 6.71 25.02 -14.95
CA ILE A 802 5.37 24.62 -15.40
C ILE A 802 4.95 25.43 -16.63
N LYS A 803 4.53 24.71 -17.68
CA LYS A 803 3.99 25.31 -18.90
C LYS A 803 2.47 25.25 -18.87
N MET A 804 1.83 26.39 -18.56
CA MET A 804 0.36 26.48 -18.52
C MET A 804 -0.29 26.54 -19.92
N PRO A 805 -1.57 26.15 -20.04
CA PRO A 805 -2.38 26.35 -21.25
C PRO A 805 -2.38 27.81 -21.74
N ILE A 806 -2.40 28.00 -23.07
CA ILE A 806 -2.44 29.34 -23.69
C ILE A 806 -3.75 30.06 -23.28
N GLY A 807 -3.65 31.35 -22.95
CA GLY A 807 -4.78 32.16 -22.48
C GLY A 807 -4.99 32.10 -20.96
N TYR A 808 -4.31 31.18 -20.28
CA TYR A 808 -4.23 31.10 -18.82
C TYR A 808 -2.81 31.47 -18.35
N GLY A 809 -2.67 32.10 -17.17
CA GLY A 809 -1.35 32.43 -16.60
C GLY A 809 -0.76 33.81 -16.88
N GLN A 810 -1.50 34.77 -17.44
CA GLN A 810 -1.04 36.17 -17.53
C GLN A 810 -1.52 36.98 -16.32
N GLY A 811 -0.73 36.92 -15.23
CA GLY A 811 -0.77 37.89 -14.14
C GLY A 811 0.20 39.06 -14.41
N PRO A 812 0.06 40.20 -13.72
CA PRO A 812 0.94 41.36 -13.90
C PRO A 812 2.42 41.11 -13.56
N PHE A 813 2.76 39.94 -13.05
CA PHE A 813 4.11 39.51 -12.65
C PHE A 813 4.64 38.32 -13.49
N SER A 814 4.07 38.03 -14.67
CA SER A 814 4.46 36.89 -15.50
C SER A 814 5.61 37.17 -16.49
N ASN A 815 6.54 38.06 -16.14
CA ASN A 815 7.77 38.33 -16.91
C ASN A 815 9.00 37.93 -16.11
#